data_AF-A0A6J2K7P3-F1
#
_entry.id   AF-A0A6J2K7P3-F1
#
_cell.length_a   1.000
_cell.length_b   1.000
_cell.length_c   1.000
_cell.angle_alpha   90.00
_cell.angle_beta   90.00
_cell.angle_gamma   90.00
#
_symmetry.space_group_name_H-M   'P 1'
#
loop_
_entity.id
_entity.type
_entity.pdbx_description
1 polymer ?
#
loop_
_entity_poly.entity_id
_entity_poly.type
_entity_poly.pdbx_seq_one_letter_code
_entity_poly.pdbx_strand_id
1 'polypeptide(L)'
;MSTFINIGRKLLITSIFRLQCVSQFKLKPGYTRSIHSSTGLFIKMYMEKENEYAYSVLENKGYAINIYTKHSSEAISQEEFQRLNKEDWTKKTTQEIFEIFPIFGKYCSQHSLCISSEIFDNFIDNLTDTIQMATDSQLKTLFYSLNMWPETASIRTRNYIEVWAALDDECLKRLKNWSHDEILSFISLFFMLNVTRVSDFSWKSINKLATKANQLTPGQLVQTLFFVGVLRKQPHDMHNLEIHFSKNFACFSVEDIGIMSMGFFKSKCPIRSMELASKIINKVIEGSEHVHEVALAAILKIIRYSVKQNKNNEIFSLLDVLQHQVTRLSVMCNVHLALVGTSSLTVHNDCLTKIAHYIMDHMHETRLKDLERLIFTYGTFNLIPATKDNFFSKVIEELKKPERFPEISQHGKSYSCCISFFGLVGIYPVDLISKALSPEFIENTYGKHMFSYGKELLSLHNSAEIFCRESAMNRLSEKAVLLLSKKYTDYVPSENYKKQYNISEKMMLDIMKVLGDCRGGQNYVIAEHILTHHQRGDIIICNDHNGKPMPVKEAFKNDTFGYIRKPPDDNDWIVLIIGGKNSLIQNCNVPTGQFQTKIRELAALGYTPILVPWKTYSQLDNFEEKESYLCSLIENRSRKNHSCTDTVFNSLHSHNS
;
A
#
# COMPACT_ATOMS: atom_id res chain seq x y z
N MET A 1 -51.01 3.38 -21.71
CA MET A 1 -50.08 2.24 -21.84
C MET A 1 -48.69 2.72 -22.31
N SER A 2 -48.16 3.80 -21.72
CA SER A 2 -46.84 4.39 -22.08
C SER A 2 -46.04 4.83 -20.84
N THR A 3 -46.40 4.33 -19.66
CA THR A 3 -45.85 4.83 -18.38
C THR A 3 -45.04 3.78 -17.60
N PHE A 4 -44.92 2.54 -18.10
CA PHE A 4 -44.18 1.46 -17.42
C PHE A 4 -42.74 1.26 -17.92
N ILE A 5 -42.37 1.80 -19.07
CA ILE A 5 -41.03 1.63 -19.66
C ILE A 5 -39.98 2.59 -19.05
N ASN A 6 -40.41 3.69 -18.41
CA ASN A 6 -39.50 4.70 -17.85
C ASN A 6 -39.05 4.45 -16.39
N ILE A 7 -39.56 3.40 -15.73
CA ILE A 7 -39.23 3.08 -14.32
C ILE A 7 -38.02 2.14 -14.24
N GLY A 8 -37.86 1.22 -15.21
CA GLY A 8 -36.70 0.31 -15.28
C GLY A 8 -35.35 1.02 -15.50
N ARG A 9 -35.31 2.02 -16.39
CA ARG A 9 -34.08 2.83 -16.64
C ARG A 9 -33.66 3.71 -15.45
N LYS A 10 -34.57 4.07 -14.55
CA LYS A 10 -34.27 4.90 -13.37
C LYS A 10 -33.74 4.09 -12.19
N LEU A 11 -34.16 2.82 -12.06
CA LEU A 11 -33.73 1.92 -10.97
C LEU A 11 -32.29 1.44 -11.14
N LEU A 12 -31.83 1.16 -12.37
CA LEU A 12 -30.43 0.81 -12.66
C LEU A 12 -29.44 1.96 -12.36
N ILE A 13 -29.87 3.22 -12.47
CA ILE A 13 -29.05 4.40 -12.15
C ILE A 13 -29.01 4.67 -10.64
N THR A 14 -30.06 4.32 -9.88
CA THR A 14 -30.13 4.60 -8.44
C THR A 14 -29.39 3.60 -7.56
N SER A 15 -29.26 2.34 -7.99
CA SER A 15 -28.41 1.34 -7.32
C SER A 15 -26.91 1.64 -7.47
N ILE A 16 -26.50 2.23 -8.60
CA ILE A 16 -25.11 2.62 -8.86
C ILE A 16 -24.69 3.88 -8.06
N PHE A 17 -25.62 4.78 -7.73
CA PHE A 17 -25.32 6.01 -6.96
C PHE A 17 -25.26 5.83 -5.43
N ARG A 18 -25.70 4.68 -4.88
CA ARG A 18 -25.66 4.45 -3.41
C ARG A 18 -24.25 4.20 -2.83
N LEU A 19 -23.22 4.09 -3.67
CA LEU A 19 -21.82 3.95 -3.22
C LEU A 19 -21.06 5.27 -3.08
N GLN A 20 -21.70 6.42 -3.29
CA GLN A 20 -21.11 7.74 -3.04
C GLN A 20 -22.15 8.71 -2.45
N CYS A 21 -22.43 8.64 -1.15
CA CYS A 21 -22.93 9.79 -0.39
C CYS A 21 -22.91 9.53 1.13
N VAL A 22 -21.83 9.94 1.79
CA VAL A 22 -21.90 10.51 3.14
C VAL A 22 -21.27 11.90 3.04
N SER A 23 -22.12 12.91 2.88
CA SER A 23 -22.00 14.28 3.40
C SER A 23 -22.87 15.21 2.55
N GLN A 24 -23.88 15.79 3.19
CA GLN A 24 -24.70 16.86 2.62
C GLN A 24 -23.85 18.12 2.49
N PHE A 25 -23.71 18.65 1.26
CA PHE A 25 -23.51 20.08 1.04
C PHE A 25 -24.21 20.49 -0.26
N LYS A 26 -25.15 21.44 -0.13
CA LYS A 26 -25.85 22.08 -1.26
C LYS A 26 -24.83 22.89 -2.10
N LEU A 27 -24.76 22.65 -3.40
CA LEU A 27 -24.02 23.49 -4.35
C LEU A 27 -24.96 24.00 -5.45
N LYS A 28 -24.89 25.31 -5.69
CA LYS A 28 -25.54 26.06 -6.79
C LYS A 28 -24.95 25.65 -8.16
N PRO A 29 -25.71 25.76 -9.27
CA PRO A 29 -25.26 25.35 -10.59
C PRO A 29 -24.35 26.40 -11.24
N GLY A 30 -23.29 25.95 -11.90
CA GLY A 30 -22.48 26.78 -12.79
C GLY A 30 -20.98 26.78 -12.47
N TYR A 31 -20.32 25.62 -12.52
CA TYR A 31 -18.88 25.49 -12.80
C TYR A 31 -18.62 24.08 -13.33
N THR A 32 -18.15 23.99 -14.58
CA THR A 32 -17.66 22.77 -15.21
C THR A 32 -16.44 22.26 -14.44
N ARG A 33 -16.64 21.20 -13.64
CA ARG A 33 -15.54 20.50 -12.99
C ARG A 33 -14.87 19.59 -14.02
N SER A 34 -13.62 19.90 -14.35
CA SER A 34 -12.65 18.91 -14.83
C SER A 34 -12.49 17.84 -13.75
N ILE A 35 -13.20 16.72 -13.90
CA ILE A 35 -13.05 15.55 -13.06
C ILE A 35 -11.72 14.91 -13.46
N HIS A 36 -10.72 15.00 -12.57
CA HIS A 36 -9.58 14.10 -12.62
C HIS A 36 -10.10 12.67 -12.69
N SER A 37 -9.80 11.98 -13.78
CA SER A 37 -10.10 10.57 -13.98
C SER A 37 -9.40 9.76 -12.90
N SER A 38 -10.10 9.48 -11.80
CA SER A 38 -9.78 8.32 -11.01
C SER A 38 -9.91 7.11 -11.93
N THR A 39 -9.00 6.17 -11.78
CA THR A 39 -8.87 4.91 -12.56
C THR A 39 -10.13 4.03 -12.57
N GLY A 40 -11.24 4.48 -11.96
CA GLY A 40 -12.54 3.81 -11.95
C GLY A 40 -13.44 4.09 -13.16
N LEU A 41 -13.14 5.08 -14.01
CA LEU A 41 -13.90 5.35 -15.24
C LEU A 41 -13.44 4.48 -16.43
N PHE A 42 -12.22 3.97 -16.36
CA PHE A 42 -11.66 2.99 -17.30
C PHE A 42 -11.29 1.75 -16.49
N ILE A 43 -12.28 0.91 -16.17
CA ILE A 43 -11.98 -0.47 -15.77
C ILE A 43 -11.46 -1.13 -17.05
N LYS A 44 -10.16 -0.97 -17.30
CA LYS A 44 -9.45 -1.64 -18.38
C LYS A 44 -9.74 -3.14 -18.25
N MET A 45 -9.98 -3.80 -19.38
CA MET A 45 -10.13 -5.26 -19.50
C MET A 45 -8.84 -6.04 -19.14
N TYR A 46 -7.87 -5.39 -18.50
CA TYR A 46 -6.57 -5.95 -18.14
C TYR A 46 -6.68 -6.82 -16.88
N MET A 47 -6.40 -8.11 -17.02
CA MET A 47 -6.18 -9.02 -15.91
C MET A 47 -4.78 -8.80 -15.30
N GLU A 48 -4.68 -8.88 -13.98
CA GLU A 48 -3.41 -8.73 -13.28
C GLU A 48 -2.59 -10.03 -13.41
N LYS A 49 -1.33 -9.95 -13.85
CA LYS A 49 -0.42 -11.11 -13.97
C LYS A 49 -0.38 -12.01 -12.72
N GLU A 50 -0.41 -11.43 -11.52
CA GLU A 50 -0.47 -12.20 -10.27
C GLU A 50 -1.76 -13.04 -10.16
N ASN A 51 -2.90 -12.50 -10.61
CA ASN A 51 -4.17 -13.22 -10.59
C ASN A 51 -4.21 -14.29 -11.69
N GLU A 52 -3.61 -14.04 -12.86
CA GLU A 52 -3.47 -15.03 -13.94
C GLU A 52 -2.66 -16.25 -13.45
N TYR A 53 -1.49 -16.01 -12.86
CA TYR A 53 -0.68 -17.07 -12.25
C TYR A 53 -1.48 -17.84 -11.19
N ALA A 54 -2.11 -17.14 -10.25
CA ALA A 54 -2.88 -17.78 -9.19
C ALA A 54 -4.05 -18.60 -9.74
N TYR A 55 -4.74 -18.11 -10.77
CA TYR A 55 -5.83 -18.85 -11.41
C TYR A 55 -5.33 -20.10 -12.13
N SER A 56 -4.19 -20.02 -12.85
CA SER A 56 -3.60 -21.21 -13.48
C SER A 56 -3.21 -22.29 -12.47
N VAL A 57 -2.81 -21.91 -11.26
CA VAL A 57 -2.54 -22.87 -10.17
C VAL A 57 -3.84 -23.54 -9.72
N LEU A 58 -4.94 -22.78 -9.61
CA LEU A 58 -6.26 -23.33 -9.27
C LEU A 58 -6.75 -24.31 -10.34
N GLU A 59 -6.61 -23.98 -11.62
CA GLU A 59 -6.97 -24.85 -12.75
C GLU A 59 -6.13 -26.13 -12.75
N ASN A 60 -4.80 -26.01 -12.64
CA ASN A 60 -3.89 -27.16 -12.66
C ASN A 60 -4.14 -28.15 -11.51
N LYS A 61 -4.65 -27.67 -10.38
CA LYS A 61 -5.03 -28.50 -9.22
C LYS A 61 -6.47 -29.02 -9.27
N GLY A 62 -7.23 -28.65 -10.29
CA GLY A 62 -8.65 -29.00 -10.40
C GLY A 62 -9.55 -28.29 -9.39
N TYR A 63 -9.11 -27.18 -8.80
CA TYR A 63 -9.94 -26.36 -7.90
C TYR A 63 -10.86 -25.42 -8.66
N ALA A 64 -10.48 -25.01 -9.88
CA ALA A 64 -11.24 -24.12 -10.72
C ALA A 64 -11.53 -24.73 -12.09
N ILE A 65 -12.60 -24.26 -12.73
CA ILE A 65 -12.96 -24.63 -14.10
C ILE A 65 -11.95 -24.03 -15.09
N ASN A 66 -11.80 -24.67 -16.25
CA ASN A 66 -11.01 -24.11 -17.34
C ASN A 66 -11.79 -23.02 -18.08
N ILE A 67 -11.38 -21.75 -17.90
CA ILE A 67 -12.05 -20.60 -18.51
C ILE A 67 -11.64 -20.34 -19.97
N TYR A 68 -10.61 -21.02 -20.46
CA TYR A 68 -10.11 -20.90 -21.84
C TYR A 68 -10.66 -21.99 -22.77
N THR A 69 -11.65 -22.75 -22.32
CA THR A 69 -12.29 -23.79 -23.12
C THR A 69 -12.87 -23.17 -24.39
N LYS A 70 -12.32 -23.55 -25.56
CA LYS A 70 -12.84 -23.12 -26.86
C LYS A 70 -14.15 -23.84 -27.14
N HIS A 71 -15.26 -23.14 -27.05
CA HIS A 71 -16.52 -23.63 -27.56
C HIS A 71 -16.52 -23.54 -29.10
N SER A 72 -16.64 -24.68 -29.77
CA SER A 72 -16.82 -24.74 -31.22
C SER A 72 -18.28 -24.37 -31.54
N SER A 73 -18.53 -23.16 -32.03
CA SER A 73 -19.74 -22.86 -32.79
C SER A 73 -19.46 -23.00 -34.28
N GLU A 74 -20.49 -23.21 -35.10
CA GLU A 74 -20.36 -23.25 -36.55
C GLU A 74 -20.04 -21.85 -37.10
N ALA A 75 -19.19 -21.76 -38.13
CA ALA A 75 -18.96 -20.48 -38.81
C ALA A 75 -20.07 -20.28 -39.84
N ILE A 76 -20.71 -19.11 -39.82
CA ILE A 76 -21.76 -18.75 -40.78
C ILE A 76 -21.20 -17.86 -41.89
N SER A 77 -21.85 -17.87 -43.06
CA SER A 77 -21.49 -16.97 -44.16
C SER A 77 -21.98 -15.55 -43.91
N GLN A 78 -21.49 -14.60 -44.70
CA GLN A 78 -21.92 -13.20 -44.60
C GLN A 78 -23.41 -13.03 -44.95
N GLU A 79 -23.93 -13.79 -45.92
CA GLU A 79 -25.34 -13.77 -46.30
C GLU A 79 -26.23 -14.26 -45.15
N GLU A 80 -25.80 -15.34 -44.49
CA GLU A 80 -26.52 -15.91 -43.36
C GLU A 80 -26.51 -14.95 -42.16
N PHE A 81 -25.37 -14.30 -41.89
CA PHE A 81 -25.29 -13.25 -40.87
C PHE A 81 -26.26 -12.10 -41.15
N GLN A 82 -26.33 -11.61 -42.40
CA GLN A 82 -27.26 -10.55 -42.78
C GLN A 82 -28.72 -10.96 -42.65
N ARG A 83 -29.04 -12.23 -42.93
CA ARG A 83 -30.38 -12.80 -42.75
C ARG A 83 -30.78 -12.79 -41.27
N LEU A 84 -29.94 -13.35 -40.42
CA LEU A 84 -30.15 -13.40 -38.96
C LEU A 84 -30.22 -12.00 -38.33
N ASN A 85 -29.39 -11.06 -38.79
CA ASN A 85 -29.38 -9.69 -38.26
C ASN A 85 -30.63 -8.89 -38.63
N LYS A 86 -31.39 -9.30 -39.65
CA LYS A 86 -32.68 -8.68 -40.04
C LYS A 86 -33.89 -9.45 -39.49
N GLU A 87 -33.66 -10.53 -38.76
CA GLU A 87 -34.72 -11.38 -38.24
C GLU A 87 -35.47 -10.68 -37.09
N ASP A 88 -36.77 -10.95 -36.98
CA ASP A 88 -37.60 -10.41 -35.90
C ASP A 88 -37.52 -11.34 -34.67
N TRP A 89 -36.57 -11.04 -33.78
CA TRP A 89 -36.28 -11.85 -32.60
C TRP A 89 -37.42 -11.92 -31.58
N THR A 90 -38.39 -11.01 -31.66
CA THR A 90 -39.58 -11.03 -30.77
C THR A 90 -40.50 -12.23 -31.02
N LYS A 91 -40.37 -12.89 -32.19
CA LYS A 91 -41.18 -14.04 -32.60
C LYS A 91 -40.44 -15.37 -32.46
N LYS A 92 -39.18 -15.35 -32.04
CA LYS A 92 -38.33 -16.55 -31.92
C LYS A 92 -38.48 -17.20 -30.55
N THR A 93 -38.27 -18.51 -30.51
CA THR A 93 -38.25 -19.25 -29.26
C THR A 93 -37.00 -18.89 -28.46
N THR A 94 -37.08 -19.03 -27.14
CA THR A 94 -35.94 -18.77 -26.25
C THR A 94 -34.74 -19.67 -26.57
N GLN A 95 -34.99 -20.90 -27.01
CA GLN A 95 -33.93 -21.81 -27.42
C GLN A 95 -33.19 -21.30 -28.67
N GLU A 96 -33.91 -20.84 -29.69
CA GLU A 96 -33.31 -20.24 -30.89
C GLU A 96 -32.44 -19.02 -30.54
N ILE A 97 -32.91 -18.14 -29.64
CA ILE A 97 -32.14 -16.96 -29.21
C ILE A 97 -30.81 -17.36 -28.58
N PHE A 98 -30.81 -18.37 -27.69
CA PHE A 98 -29.58 -18.83 -27.03
C PHE A 98 -28.63 -19.58 -27.97
N GLU A 99 -29.14 -20.30 -28.97
CA GLU A 99 -28.33 -20.99 -29.98
C GLU A 99 -27.62 -20.02 -30.93
N ILE A 100 -28.22 -18.86 -31.20
CA ILE A 100 -27.68 -17.86 -32.12
C ILE A 100 -26.59 -16.99 -31.49
N PHE A 101 -26.65 -16.70 -30.19
CA PHE A 101 -25.65 -15.83 -29.55
C PHE A 101 -24.19 -16.32 -29.69
N PRO A 102 -23.86 -17.61 -29.49
CA PRO A 102 -22.53 -18.17 -29.78
C PRO A 102 -22.11 -18.05 -31.25
N ILE A 103 -23.07 -18.14 -32.17
CA ILE A 103 -22.83 -18.02 -33.61
C ILE A 103 -22.46 -16.59 -33.96
N PHE A 104 -23.20 -15.61 -33.43
CA PHE A 104 -22.85 -14.19 -33.55
C PHE A 104 -21.48 -13.88 -32.93
N GLY A 105 -21.20 -14.37 -31.73
CA GLY A 105 -19.89 -14.17 -31.09
C GLY A 105 -18.73 -14.64 -31.96
N LYS A 106 -18.84 -15.83 -32.58
CA LYS A 106 -17.79 -16.37 -33.47
C LYS A 106 -17.64 -15.56 -34.76
N TYR A 107 -18.73 -15.28 -35.46
CA TYR A 107 -18.69 -14.49 -36.69
C TYR A 107 -18.11 -13.09 -36.41
N CYS A 108 -18.57 -12.43 -35.36
CA CYS A 108 -18.13 -11.09 -34.99
C CYS A 108 -16.66 -11.05 -34.58
N SER A 109 -16.15 -12.09 -33.92
CA SER A 109 -14.72 -12.26 -33.63
C SER A 109 -13.88 -12.28 -34.90
N GLN A 110 -14.31 -13.02 -35.94
CA GLN A 110 -13.60 -13.14 -37.21
C GLN A 110 -13.63 -11.85 -38.05
N HIS A 111 -14.70 -11.06 -37.92
CA HIS A 111 -14.92 -9.85 -38.71
C HIS A 111 -14.71 -8.54 -37.93
N SER A 112 -14.19 -8.61 -36.69
CA SER A 112 -13.97 -7.44 -35.81
C SER A 112 -15.21 -6.56 -35.60
N LEU A 113 -16.40 -7.17 -35.54
CA LEU A 113 -17.66 -6.47 -35.27
C LEU A 113 -17.91 -6.44 -33.76
N CYS A 114 -17.94 -5.24 -33.19
CA CYS A 114 -18.14 -5.08 -31.76
C CYS A 114 -19.62 -5.28 -31.37
N ILE A 115 -19.88 -5.99 -30.27
CA ILE A 115 -21.22 -6.17 -29.69
C ILE A 115 -21.93 -4.84 -29.41
N SER A 116 -21.15 -3.77 -29.21
CA SER A 116 -21.65 -2.42 -28.94
C SER A 116 -22.29 -1.72 -30.14
N SER A 117 -22.24 -2.34 -31.32
CA SER A 117 -22.86 -1.79 -32.53
C SER A 117 -24.39 -1.88 -32.44
N GLU A 118 -25.06 -0.82 -32.91
CA GLU A 118 -26.53 -0.70 -32.87
C GLU A 118 -27.24 -1.82 -33.64
N ILE A 119 -26.53 -2.46 -34.58
CA ILE A 119 -27.06 -3.60 -35.34
C ILE A 119 -27.49 -4.77 -34.44
N PHE A 120 -26.91 -4.88 -33.25
CA PHE A 120 -27.21 -5.95 -32.30
C PHE A 120 -28.27 -5.57 -31.27
N ASP A 121 -28.71 -4.31 -31.19
CA ASP A 121 -29.60 -3.82 -30.12
C ASP A 121 -30.88 -4.67 -30.02
N ASN A 122 -31.56 -4.90 -31.15
CA ASN A 122 -32.79 -5.69 -31.16
C ASN A 122 -32.57 -7.13 -30.66
N PHE A 123 -31.46 -7.77 -31.05
CA PHE A 123 -31.14 -9.11 -30.59
C PHE A 123 -30.81 -9.13 -29.09
N ILE A 124 -30.01 -8.18 -28.62
CA ILE A 124 -29.53 -8.12 -27.24
C ILE A 124 -30.68 -7.79 -26.27
N ASP A 125 -31.60 -6.90 -26.65
CA ASP A 125 -32.83 -6.65 -25.89
C ASP A 125 -33.63 -7.96 -25.69
N ASN A 126 -33.88 -8.71 -26.77
CA ASN A 126 -34.61 -9.99 -26.69
C ASN A 126 -33.83 -11.08 -25.94
N LEU A 127 -32.51 -11.13 -26.06
CA LEU A 127 -31.66 -12.04 -25.30
C LEU A 127 -31.77 -11.75 -23.80
N THR A 128 -31.62 -10.48 -23.40
CA THR A 128 -31.64 -10.10 -21.98
C THR A 128 -33.01 -10.28 -21.34
N ASP A 129 -34.09 -10.02 -22.06
CA ASP A 129 -35.48 -10.28 -21.59
C ASP A 129 -35.77 -11.77 -21.37
N THR A 130 -35.06 -12.66 -22.07
CA THR A 130 -35.29 -14.10 -22.02
C THR A 130 -34.30 -14.87 -21.14
N ILE A 131 -33.21 -14.25 -20.66
CA ILE A 131 -32.16 -14.90 -19.83
C ILE A 131 -32.72 -15.67 -18.63
N GLN A 132 -33.81 -15.19 -18.02
CA GLN A 132 -34.46 -15.86 -16.88
C GLN A 132 -34.96 -17.28 -17.19
N MET A 133 -35.18 -17.62 -18.46
CA MET A 133 -35.62 -18.94 -18.91
C MET A 133 -34.44 -19.89 -19.20
N ALA A 134 -33.20 -19.41 -19.15
CA ALA A 134 -32.01 -20.24 -19.44
C ALA A 134 -31.81 -21.33 -18.40
N THR A 135 -31.40 -22.52 -18.82
CA THR A 135 -30.82 -23.53 -17.92
C THR A 135 -29.42 -23.10 -17.46
N ASP A 136 -28.88 -23.71 -16.41
CA ASP A 136 -27.52 -23.39 -15.94
C ASP A 136 -26.45 -23.71 -17.02
N SER A 137 -26.67 -24.73 -17.83
CA SER A 137 -25.80 -25.05 -18.98
C SER A 137 -25.85 -23.94 -20.04
N GLN A 138 -27.06 -23.47 -20.39
CA GLN A 138 -27.24 -22.35 -21.32
C GLN A 138 -26.62 -21.06 -20.77
N LEU A 139 -26.79 -20.74 -19.48
CA LEU A 139 -26.12 -19.58 -18.87
C LEU A 139 -24.61 -19.65 -19.03
N LYS A 140 -23.98 -20.80 -18.75
CA LYS A 140 -22.52 -20.98 -18.95
C LYS A 140 -22.14 -20.73 -20.41
N THR A 141 -22.89 -21.27 -21.36
CA THR A 141 -22.68 -21.02 -22.79
C THR A 141 -22.76 -19.54 -23.14
N LEU A 142 -23.69 -18.78 -22.55
CA LEU A 142 -23.79 -17.32 -22.75
C LEU A 142 -22.55 -16.59 -22.23
N PHE A 143 -22.01 -16.97 -21.07
CA PHE A 143 -20.74 -16.40 -20.56
C PHE A 143 -19.57 -16.63 -21.52
N TYR A 144 -19.37 -17.87 -21.96
CA TYR A 144 -18.30 -18.18 -22.92
C TYR A 144 -18.49 -17.47 -24.25
N SER A 145 -19.73 -17.41 -24.74
CA SER A 145 -20.07 -16.71 -25.98
C SER A 145 -19.79 -15.22 -25.88
N LEU A 146 -20.13 -14.58 -24.75
CA LEU A 146 -19.84 -13.17 -24.50
C LEU A 146 -18.34 -12.88 -24.55
N ASN A 147 -17.50 -13.80 -24.05
CA ASN A 147 -16.04 -13.67 -24.10
C ASN A 147 -15.44 -13.84 -25.51
N MET A 148 -16.18 -14.40 -26.47
CA MET A 148 -15.71 -14.57 -27.85
C MET A 148 -15.84 -13.29 -28.69
N TRP A 149 -16.73 -12.36 -28.29
CA TRP A 149 -16.90 -11.10 -28.98
C TRP A 149 -15.62 -10.26 -28.94
N PRO A 150 -15.35 -9.42 -29.95
CA PRO A 150 -14.21 -8.50 -29.93
C PRO A 150 -14.15 -7.65 -28.66
N GLU A 151 -12.93 -7.35 -28.22
CA GLU A 151 -12.68 -6.56 -27.00
C GLU A 151 -13.38 -5.19 -27.07
N THR A 152 -14.08 -4.84 -25.99
CA THR A 152 -14.78 -3.55 -25.91
C THR A 152 -13.92 -2.52 -25.18
N ALA A 153 -14.17 -1.23 -25.43
CA ALA A 153 -13.42 -0.15 -24.75
C ALA A 153 -13.57 -0.15 -23.21
N SER A 154 -14.63 -0.78 -22.69
CA SER A 154 -14.96 -0.83 -21.26
C SER A 154 -16.00 -1.91 -21.00
N ILE A 155 -15.96 -2.52 -19.82
CA ILE A 155 -17.03 -3.40 -19.34
C ILE A 155 -18.40 -2.70 -19.24
N ARG A 156 -18.46 -1.37 -19.34
CA ARG A 156 -19.70 -0.58 -19.33
C ARG A 156 -20.21 -0.21 -20.71
N THR A 157 -19.56 -0.70 -21.76
CA THR A 157 -19.98 -0.45 -23.13
C THR A 157 -21.38 -1.01 -23.37
N ARG A 158 -22.17 -0.28 -24.18
CA ARG A 158 -23.52 -0.67 -24.61
C ARG A 158 -23.58 -2.12 -25.10
N ASN A 159 -24.71 -2.80 -24.88
CA ASN A 159 -24.98 -4.21 -25.15
C ASN A 159 -24.12 -5.17 -24.30
N TYR A 160 -22.80 -4.96 -24.20
CA TYR A 160 -21.93 -5.76 -23.32
C TYR A 160 -22.39 -5.68 -21.86
N ILE A 161 -22.65 -4.47 -21.35
CA ILE A 161 -23.16 -4.27 -19.98
C ILE A 161 -24.53 -4.88 -19.75
N GLU A 162 -25.41 -4.81 -20.74
CA GLU A 162 -26.77 -5.34 -20.63
C GLU A 162 -26.75 -6.85 -20.49
N VAL A 163 -25.92 -7.53 -21.29
CA VAL A 163 -25.77 -8.99 -21.21
C VAL A 163 -25.16 -9.41 -19.87
N TRP A 164 -23.99 -8.88 -19.47
CA TRP A 164 -23.37 -9.36 -18.22
C TRP A 164 -24.17 -8.96 -16.97
N ALA A 165 -24.87 -7.83 -16.98
CA ALA A 165 -25.73 -7.44 -15.87
C ALA A 165 -26.98 -8.35 -15.77
N ALA A 166 -27.60 -8.70 -16.89
CA ALA A 166 -28.70 -9.65 -16.91
C ALA A 166 -28.26 -11.05 -16.43
N LEU A 167 -27.04 -11.49 -16.80
CA LEU A 167 -26.44 -12.70 -16.26
C LEU A 167 -26.20 -12.60 -14.74
N ASP A 168 -25.73 -11.46 -14.24
CA ASP A 168 -25.54 -11.19 -12.79
C ASP A 168 -26.83 -11.31 -12.00
N ASP A 169 -27.90 -10.66 -12.49
CA ASP A 169 -29.23 -10.70 -11.88
C ASP A 169 -29.81 -12.12 -11.85
N GLU A 170 -29.63 -12.89 -12.91
CA GLU A 170 -30.13 -14.26 -12.97
C GLU A 170 -29.32 -15.21 -12.07
N CYS A 171 -27.99 -15.09 -12.05
CA CYS A 171 -27.14 -15.84 -11.11
C CYS A 171 -27.49 -15.52 -9.65
N LEU A 172 -27.82 -14.26 -9.35
CA LEU A 172 -28.27 -13.83 -8.03
C LEU A 172 -29.56 -14.51 -7.56
N LYS A 173 -30.54 -14.69 -8.46
CA LYS A 173 -31.79 -15.40 -8.13
C LYS A 173 -31.53 -16.87 -7.80
N ARG A 174 -30.57 -17.50 -8.49
CA ARG A 174 -30.25 -18.93 -8.34
C ARG A 174 -29.31 -19.24 -7.18
N LEU A 175 -28.59 -18.25 -6.67
CA LEU A 175 -27.58 -18.38 -5.61
C LEU A 175 -28.01 -19.24 -4.41
N LYS A 176 -29.28 -19.21 -4.01
CA LYS A 176 -29.77 -20.00 -2.88
C LYS A 176 -29.76 -21.50 -3.14
N ASN A 177 -30.00 -21.91 -4.39
CA ASN A 177 -30.17 -23.31 -4.78
C ASN A 177 -28.87 -23.95 -5.24
N TRP A 178 -27.87 -23.14 -5.61
CA TRP A 178 -26.57 -23.65 -6.02
C TRP A 178 -25.72 -24.19 -4.87
N SER A 179 -25.05 -25.30 -5.17
CA SER A 179 -23.92 -25.87 -4.44
C SER A 179 -22.72 -24.92 -4.42
N HIS A 180 -21.74 -25.20 -3.58
CA HIS A 180 -20.51 -24.40 -3.52
C HIS A 180 -19.71 -24.47 -4.83
N ASP A 181 -19.65 -25.64 -5.48
CA ASP A 181 -18.94 -25.81 -6.76
C ASP A 181 -19.61 -25.02 -7.89
N GLU A 182 -20.95 -25.01 -7.94
CA GLU A 182 -21.69 -24.21 -8.91
C GLU A 182 -21.45 -22.72 -8.69
N ILE A 183 -21.55 -22.24 -7.45
CA ILE A 183 -21.29 -20.84 -7.11
C ILE A 183 -19.89 -20.42 -7.57
N LEU A 184 -18.87 -21.19 -7.21
CA LEU A 184 -17.48 -20.87 -7.53
C LEU A 184 -17.19 -20.99 -9.03
N SER A 185 -17.85 -21.92 -9.73
CA SER A 185 -17.80 -22.02 -11.20
C SER A 185 -18.38 -20.77 -11.86
N PHE A 186 -19.52 -20.26 -11.41
CA PHE A 186 -20.09 -19.03 -11.97
C PHE A 186 -19.25 -17.80 -11.64
N ILE A 187 -18.67 -17.68 -10.43
CA ILE A 187 -17.74 -16.58 -10.12
C ILE A 187 -16.53 -16.61 -11.07
N SER A 188 -16.04 -17.80 -11.42
CA SER A 188 -14.96 -17.96 -12.40
C SER A 188 -15.33 -17.40 -13.79
N LEU A 189 -16.58 -17.53 -14.20
CA LEU A 189 -17.06 -16.96 -15.47
C LEU A 189 -17.14 -15.42 -15.42
N PHE A 190 -17.50 -14.83 -14.27
CA PHE A 190 -17.38 -13.39 -14.07
C PHE A 190 -15.92 -12.91 -14.08
N PHE A 191 -14.99 -13.75 -13.61
CA PHE A 191 -13.56 -13.47 -13.65
C PHE A 191 -13.01 -13.50 -15.08
N MET A 192 -13.40 -14.48 -15.88
CA MET A 192 -13.09 -14.55 -17.32
C MET A 192 -13.50 -13.25 -18.05
N LEU A 193 -14.70 -12.73 -17.77
CA LEU A 193 -15.21 -11.50 -18.37
C LEU A 193 -14.65 -10.20 -17.73
N ASN A 194 -13.75 -10.30 -16.74
CA ASN A 194 -13.20 -9.20 -15.96
C ASN A 194 -14.25 -8.28 -15.30
N VAL A 195 -15.39 -8.84 -14.90
CA VAL A 195 -16.51 -8.11 -14.25
C VAL A 195 -16.74 -8.53 -12.80
N THR A 196 -15.94 -9.44 -12.23
CA THR A 196 -16.09 -9.91 -10.84
C THR A 196 -16.20 -8.77 -9.82
N ARG A 197 -15.42 -7.69 -9.97
CA ARG A 197 -15.38 -6.55 -9.03
C ARG A 197 -16.67 -5.74 -8.97
N VAL A 198 -17.47 -5.77 -10.06
CA VAL A 198 -18.72 -5.02 -10.20
C VAL A 198 -19.97 -5.91 -10.11
N SER A 199 -19.80 -7.22 -10.12
CA SER A 199 -20.87 -8.23 -10.00
C SER A 199 -21.42 -8.31 -8.57
N ASP A 200 -22.73 -8.09 -8.42
CA ASP A 200 -23.43 -8.26 -7.14
C ASP A 200 -23.56 -9.75 -6.79
N PHE A 201 -23.70 -10.63 -7.80
CA PHE A 201 -23.62 -12.08 -7.61
C PHE A 201 -22.32 -12.49 -6.93
N SER A 202 -21.19 -12.06 -7.49
CA SER A 202 -19.85 -12.41 -6.99
C SER A 202 -19.67 -11.94 -5.55
N TRP A 203 -20.10 -10.71 -5.25
CA TRP A 203 -20.01 -10.17 -3.90
C TRP A 203 -20.89 -10.92 -2.89
N LYS A 204 -22.16 -11.18 -3.21
CA LYS A 204 -23.05 -11.92 -2.29
C LYS A 204 -22.62 -13.36 -2.12
N SER A 205 -22.11 -13.99 -3.18
CA SER A 205 -21.58 -15.35 -3.15
C SER A 205 -20.39 -15.48 -2.21
N ILE A 206 -19.42 -14.57 -2.29
CA ILE A 206 -18.24 -14.60 -1.41
C ILE A 206 -18.61 -14.36 0.05
N ASN A 207 -19.61 -13.51 0.34
CA ASN A 207 -20.13 -13.39 1.70
C ASN A 207 -20.79 -14.69 2.19
N LYS A 208 -21.63 -15.34 1.36
CA LYS A 208 -22.25 -16.63 1.68
C LYS A 208 -21.18 -17.70 1.98
N LEU A 209 -20.14 -17.79 1.14
CA LEU A 209 -19.04 -18.75 1.30
C LEU A 209 -18.21 -18.45 2.55
N ALA A 210 -17.91 -17.19 2.85
CA ALA A 210 -17.19 -16.80 4.07
C ALA A 210 -17.94 -17.19 5.34
N THR A 211 -19.26 -16.94 5.41
CA THR A 211 -20.08 -17.37 6.56
C THR A 211 -20.20 -18.89 6.67
N LYS A 212 -20.06 -19.62 5.56
CA LYS A 212 -20.11 -21.09 5.50
C LYS A 212 -18.72 -21.73 5.38
N ALA A 213 -17.66 -21.05 5.83
CA ALA A 213 -16.28 -21.54 5.66
C ALA A 213 -16.05 -22.95 6.23
N ASN A 214 -16.81 -23.34 7.25
CA ASN A 214 -16.78 -24.67 7.87
C ASN A 214 -17.29 -25.81 6.96
N GLN A 215 -18.03 -25.49 5.91
CA GLN A 215 -18.61 -26.44 4.96
C GLN A 215 -17.83 -26.51 3.65
N LEU A 216 -16.75 -25.71 3.52
CA LEU A 216 -15.93 -25.69 2.31
C LEU A 216 -14.89 -26.81 2.35
N THR A 217 -14.67 -27.46 1.22
CA THR A 217 -13.49 -28.30 1.03
C THR A 217 -12.22 -27.42 1.04
N PRO A 218 -11.03 -27.99 1.27
CA PRO A 218 -9.78 -27.23 1.18
C PRO A 218 -9.63 -26.47 -0.15
N GLY A 219 -9.92 -27.11 -1.30
CA GLY A 219 -9.86 -26.47 -2.62
C GLY A 219 -10.84 -25.31 -2.77
N GLN A 220 -12.09 -25.49 -2.30
CA GLN A 220 -13.11 -24.42 -2.30
C GLN A 220 -12.69 -23.25 -1.40
N LEU A 221 -12.01 -23.51 -0.28
CA LEU A 221 -11.51 -22.46 0.60
C LEU A 221 -10.41 -21.62 -0.08
N VAL A 222 -9.46 -22.27 -0.78
CA VAL A 222 -8.42 -21.59 -1.55
C VAL A 222 -9.04 -20.74 -2.66
N GLN A 223 -9.97 -21.29 -3.42
CA GLN A 223 -10.69 -20.59 -4.47
C GLN A 223 -11.53 -19.42 -3.93
N THR A 224 -12.18 -19.58 -2.78
CA THR A 224 -12.91 -18.50 -2.10
C THR A 224 -11.98 -17.34 -1.76
N LEU A 225 -10.82 -17.61 -1.16
CA LEU A 225 -9.86 -16.56 -0.80
C LEU A 225 -9.18 -15.92 -2.01
N PHE A 226 -8.97 -16.66 -3.10
CA PHE A 226 -8.57 -16.10 -4.38
C PHE A 226 -9.56 -15.01 -4.82
N PHE A 227 -10.86 -15.32 -4.85
CA PHE A 227 -11.89 -14.36 -5.28
C PHE A 227 -12.10 -13.21 -4.30
N VAL A 228 -11.89 -13.41 -2.99
CA VAL A 228 -11.77 -12.29 -2.03
C VAL A 228 -10.68 -11.31 -2.49
N GLY A 229 -9.52 -11.83 -2.92
CA GLY A 229 -8.43 -11.04 -3.45
C GLY A 229 -8.77 -10.32 -4.77
N VAL A 230 -9.46 -10.99 -5.69
CA VAL A 230 -9.94 -10.40 -6.95
C VAL A 230 -10.90 -9.24 -6.70
N LEU A 231 -11.85 -9.43 -5.78
CA LEU A 231 -12.84 -8.42 -5.38
C LEU A 231 -12.21 -7.22 -4.66
N ARG A 232 -11.06 -7.40 -3.99
CA ARG A 232 -10.40 -6.40 -3.15
C ARG A 232 -11.31 -5.84 -2.04
N LYS A 233 -12.27 -6.63 -1.57
CA LYS A 233 -13.23 -6.30 -0.51
C LYS A 233 -13.19 -7.40 0.54
N GLN A 234 -13.16 -6.99 1.81
CA GLN A 234 -13.23 -7.92 2.93
C GLN A 234 -14.67 -8.42 3.11
N PRO A 235 -14.94 -9.74 3.02
CA PRO A 235 -16.27 -10.28 3.33
C PRO A 235 -16.62 -10.10 4.81
N HIS A 236 -17.91 -10.15 5.14
CA HIS A 236 -18.40 -9.94 6.50
C HIS A 236 -17.74 -10.86 7.54
N ASP A 237 -17.50 -12.12 7.15
CA ASP A 237 -16.95 -13.13 8.04
C ASP A 237 -15.56 -13.63 7.60
N MET A 238 -14.65 -12.68 7.34
CA MET A 238 -13.25 -12.99 7.03
C MET A 238 -12.55 -13.78 8.16
N HIS A 239 -13.01 -13.62 9.40
CA HIS A 239 -12.44 -14.35 10.54
C HIS A 239 -12.75 -15.85 10.46
N ASN A 240 -13.96 -16.24 10.04
CA ASN A 240 -14.30 -17.65 9.86
C ASN A 240 -13.45 -18.31 8.76
N LEU A 241 -13.14 -17.58 7.67
CA LEU A 241 -12.17 -18.03 6.66
C LEU A 241 -10.78 -18.26 7.27
N GLU A 242 -10.31 -17.37 8.14
CA GLU A 242 -9.02 -17.52 8.85
C GLU A 242 -9.01 -18.74 9.78
N ILE A 243 -10.10 -18.98 10.53
CA ILE A 243 -10.24 -20.16 11.40
C ILE A 243 -10.10 -21.44 10.57
N HIS A 244 -10.79 -21.52 9.43
CA HIS A 244 -10.77 -22.71 8.59
C HIS A 244 -9.49 -22.86 7.76
N PHE A 245 -8.79 -21.76 7.48
CA PHE A 245 -7.43 -21.82 6.99
C PHE A 245 -6.52 -22.48 8.03
N SER A 246 -6.58 -22.05 9.30
CA SER A 246 -5.77 -22.66 10.36
C SER A 246 -6.11 -24.13 10.62
N LYS A 247 -7.40 -24.48 10.68
CA LYS A 247 -7.85 -25.86 10.94
C LYS A 247 -7.41 -26.84 9.87
N ASN A 248 -7.45 -26.44 8.60
CA ASN A 248 -7.11 -27.30 7.46
C ASN A 248 -5.66 -27.11 6.98
N PHE A 249 -4.80 -26.46 7.79
CA PHE A 249 -3.48 -26.00 7.34
C PHE A 249 -2.62 -27.11 6.70
N ALA A 250 -2.68 -28.33 7.25
CA ALA A 250 -1.92 -29.49 6.76
C ALA A 250 -2.30 -29.91 5.32
N CYS A 251 -3.48 -29.52 4.83
CA CYS A 251 -3.95 -29.84 3.48
C CYS A 251 -3.42 -28.88 2.41
N PHE A 252 -2.78 -27.77 2.79
CA PHE A 252 -2.37 -26.72 1.85
C PHE A 252 -0.89 -26.82 1.48
N SER A 253 -0.61 -26.73 0.19
CA SER A 253 0.74 -26.48 -0.33
C SER A 253 1.16 -25.03 -0.12
N VAL A 254 2.42 -24.72 -0.41
CA VAL A 254 2.92 -23.34 -0.35
C VAL A 254 2.23 -22.45 -1.38
N GLU A 255 1.88 -22.99 -2.55
CA GLU A 255 1.17 -22.27 -3.61
C GLU A 255 -0.25 -21.89 -3.17
N ASP A 256 -0.95 -22.82 -2.48
CA ASP A 256 -2.28 -22.56 -1.93
C ASP A 256 -2.21 -21.45 -0.88
N ILE A 257 -1.23 -21.53 0.02
CA ILE A 257 -0.96 -20.51 1.03
C ILE A 257 -0.64 -19.16 0.35
N GLY A 258 0.09 -19.16 -0.77
CA GLY A 258 0.34 -17.96 -1.57
C GLY A 258 -0.94 -17.31 -2.09
N ILE A 259 -1.86 -18.10 -2.64
CA ILE A 259 -3.16 -17.64 -3.13
C ILE A 259 -4.01 -17.08 -1.98
N MET A 260 -4.09 -17.81 -0.87
CA MET A 260 -4.82 -17.39 0.32
C MET A 260 -4.25 -16.10 0.90
N SER A 261 -2.92 -15.99 0.99
CA SER A 261 -2.19 -14.80 1.44
C SER A 261 -2.48 -13.58 0.56
N MET A 262 -2.57 -13.77 -0.76
CA MET A 262 -2.98 -12.73 -1.70
C MET A 262 -4.41 -12.26 -1.41
N GLY A 263 -5.32 -13.16 -1.08
CA GLY A 263 -6.69 -12.86 -0.64
C GLY A 263 -6.75 -11.94 0.57
N PHE A 264 -6.05 -12.31 1.65
CA PHE A 264 -5.94 -11.48 2.86
C PHE A 264 -5.30 -10.11 2.57
N PHE A 265 -4.18 -10.09 1.85
CA PHE A 265 -3.47 -8.84 1.57
C PHE A 265 -4.29 -7.89 0.68
N LYS A 266 -4.85 -8.37 -0.44
CA LYS A 266 -5.62 -7.54 -1.38
C LYS A 266 -6.96 -7.06 -0.79
N SER A 267 -7.53 -7.79 0.17
CA SER A 267 -8.70 -7.35 0.94
C SER A 267 -8.37 -6.48 2.16
N LYS A 268 -7.08 -6.18 2.40
CA LYS A 268 -6.58 -5.41 3.55
C LYS A 268 -6.97 -6.01 4.90
N CYS A 269 -7.00 -7.34 4.99
CA CYS A 269 -7.22 -8.06 6.25
C CYS A 269 -5.90 -8.70 6.72
N PRO A 270 -5.39 -8.37 7.92
CA PRO A 270 -4.24 -9.07 8.48
C PRO A 270 -4.65 -10.47 8.95
N ILE A 271 -3.68 -11.37 9.03
CA ILE A 271 -3.80 -12.62 9.80
C ILE A 271 -3.65 -12.24 11.28
N ARG A 272 -4.64 -12.58 12.08
CA ARG A 272 -4.70 -12.25 13.51
C ARG A 272 -4.10 -13.36 14.37
N SER A 273 -4.24 -14.60 13.95
CA SER A 273 -3.66 -15.75 14.63
C SER A 273 -2.14 -15.76 14.44
N MET A 274 -1.42 -15.51 15.54
CA MET A 274 0.04 -15.60 15.54
C MET A 274 0.50 -17.04 15.25
N GLU A 275 -0.22 -18.04 15.75
CA GLU A 275 0.06 -19.46 15.46
C GLU A 275 -0.04 -19.76 13.96
N LEU A 276 -1.07 -19.23 13.28
CA LEU A 276 -1.22 -19.40 11.83
C LEU A 276 -0.08 -18.69 11.08
N ALA A 277 0.30 -17.48 11.51
CA ALA A 277 1.42 -16.77 10.93
C ALA A 277 2.74 -17.57 11.08
N SER A 278 3.00 -18.15 12.25
CA SER A 278 4.13 -19.04 12.52
C SER A 278 4.11 -20.28 11.61
N LYS A 279 2.95 -20.94 11.46
CA LYS A 279 2.79 -22.09 10.54
C LYS A 279 3.11 -21.72 9.09
N ILE A 280 2.66 -20.55 8.63
CA ILE A 280 2.94 -20.04 7.28
C ILE A 280 4.45 -19.81 7.11
N ILE A 281 5.11 -19.18 8.08
CA ILE A 281 6.56 -18.93 8.05
C ILE A 281 7.31 -20.27 7.94
N ASN A 282 6.99 -21.24 8.80
CA ASN A 282 7.64 -22.55 8.81
C ASN A 282 7.44 -23.29 7.49
N LYS A 283 6.24 -23.23 6.90
CA LYS A 283 5.96 -23.86 5.60
C LYS A 283 6.80 -23.27 4.46
N VAL A 284 7.05 -21.96 4.49
CA VAL A 284 7.95 -21.30 3.53
C VAL A 284 9.40 -21.68 3.77
N ILE A 285 9.84 -21.79 5.03
CA ILE A 285 11.20 -22.25 5.36
C ILE A 285 11.43 -23.67 4.79
N GLU A 286 10.51 -24.60 5.07
CA GLU A 286 10.54 -25.99 4.57
C GLU A 286 10.55 -26.08 3.04
N GLY A 287 9.80 -25.19 2.35
CA GLY A 287 9.64 -25.19 0.89
C GLY A 287 10.46 -24.13 0.15
N SER A 288 11.46 -23.52 0.78
CA SER A 288 12.13 -22.31 0.30
C SER A 288 12.81 -22.44 -1.06
N GLU A 289 13.34 -23.62 -1.38
CA GLU A 289 14.00 -23.91 -2.67
C GLU A 289 13.03 -23.97 -3.85
N HIS A 290 11.79 -24.39 -3.60
CA HIS A 290 10.83 -24.73 -4.66
C HIS A 290 9.68 -23.72 -4.80
N VAL A 291 9.46 -22.89 -3.77
CA VAL A 291 8.38 -21.91 -3.80
C VAL A 291 8.53 -20.95 -5.00
N HIS A 292 7.43 -20.79 -5.74
CA HIS A 292 7.35 -19.83 -6.83
C HIS A 292 7.32 -18.39 -6.30
N GLU A 293 8.01 -17.49 -6.99
CA GLU A 293 8.21 -16.11 -6.55
C GLU A 293 6.92 -15.30 -6.33
N VAL A 294 5.86 -15.56 -7.11
CA VAL A 294 4.56 -14.88 -6.96
C VAL A 294 3.89 -15.31 -5.65
N ALA A 295 3.93 -16.59 -5.32
CA ALA A 295 3.40 -17.12 -4.06
C ALA A 295 4.23 -16.58 -2.89
N LEU A 296 5.57 -16.66 -2.98
CA LEU A 296 6.47 -16.14 -1.95
C LEU A 296 6.26 -14.65 -1.70
N ALA A 297 6.17 -13.82 -2.74
CA ALA A 297 5.91 -12.40 -2.60
C ALA A 297 4.56 -12.12 -1.91
N ALA A 298 3.51 -12.87 -2.24
CA ALA A 298 2.21 -12.77 -1.56
C ALA A 298 2.30 -13.12 -0.07
N ILE A 299 3.04 -14.18 0.27
CA ILE A 299 3.27 -14.62 1.64
C ILE A 299 4.07 -13.57 2.43
N LEU A 300 5.18 -13.07 1.89
CA LEU A 300 5.99 -12.02 2.52
C LEU A 300 5.19 -10.74 2.77
N LYS A 301 4.32 -10.36 1.81
CA LYS A 301 3.40 -9.22 1.94
C LYS A 301 2.45 -9.41 3.13
N ILE A 302 1.83 -10.59 3.29
CA ILE A 302 0.89 -10.82 4.39
C ILE A 302 1.60 -10.99 5.74
N ILE A 303 2.78 -11.62 5.77
CA ILE A 303 3.61 -11.73 6.99
C ILE A 303 3.94 -10.33 7.50
N ARG A 304 4.50 -9.45 6.64
CA ARG A 304 4.82 -8.07 7.00
C ARG A 304 3.59 -7.29 7.48
N TYR A 305 2.42 -7.54 6.89
CA TYR A 305 1.19 -6.85 7.29
C TYR A 305 0.65 -7.32 8.65
N SER A 306 0.89 -8.59 9.00
CA SER A 306 0.29 -9.27 10.15
C SER A 306 1.23 -9.32 11.37
N VAL A 307 2.51 -9.58 11.14
CA VAL A 307 3.52 -9.78 12.18
C VAL A 307 4.21 -8.46 12.51
N LYS A 308 3.82 -7.88 13.65
CA LYS A 308 4.40 -6.62 14.20
C LYS A 308 5.30 -6.86 15.41
N GLN A 309 5.21 -8.04 16.03
CA GLN A 309 6.03 -8.44 17.16
C GLN A 309 6.66 -9.77 16.81
N ASN A 310 7.99 -9.84 16.85
CA ASN A 310 8.72 -11.05 16.52
C ASN A 310 9.26 -11.68 17.81
N LYS A 311 8.38 -12.34 18.58
CA LYS A 311 8.72 -12.89 19.90
C LYS A 311 9.73 -14.04 19.84
N ASN A 312 9.73 -14.81 18.75
CA ASN A 312 10.51 -16.05 18.61
C ASN A 312 11.56 -15.97 17.49
N ASN A 313 11.94 -14.76 17.05
CA ASN A 313 12.88 -14.55 15.94
C ASN A 313 12.48 -15.23 14.60
N GLU A 314 11.22 -15.59 14.40
CA GLU A 314 10.74 -16.32 13.21
C GLU A 314 11.02 -15.57 11.90
N ILE A 315 10.88 -14.24 11.90
CA ILE A 315 11.22 -13.42 10.73
C ILE A 315 12.72 -13.48 10.42
N PHE A 316 13.57 -13.58 11.45
CA PHE A 316 15.00 -13.72 11.24
C PHE A 316 15.32 -15.09 10.64
N SER A 317 14.77 -16.18 11.20
CA SER A 317 14.95 -17.53 10.67
C SER A 317 14.44 -17.67 9.22
N LEU A 318 13.32 -17.02 8.91
CA LEU A 318 12.81 -16.95 7.54
C LEU A 318 13.82 -16.28 6.59
N LEU A 319 14.37 -15.15 6.99
CA LEU A 319 15.35 -14.41 6.20
C LEU A 319 16.68 -15.15 6.08
N ASP A 320 17.09 -15.89 7.10
CA ASP A 320 18.32 -16.69 7.15
C ASP A 320 18.28 -17.87 6.16
N VAL A 321 17.09 -18.42 5.92
CA VAL A 321 16.91 -19.47 4.91
C VAL A 321 16.74 -18.84 3.51
N LEU A 322 15.88 -17.83 3.37
CA LEU A 322 15.56 -17.24 2.08
C LEU A 322 16.71 -16.43 1.46
N GLN A 323 17.70 -16.00 2.24
CA GLN A 323 18.89 -15.32 1.70
C GLN A 323 19.67 -16.19 0.69
N HIS A 324 19.55 -17.51 0.75
CA HIS A 324 20.18 -18.43 -0.20
C HIS A 324 19.43 -18.52 -1.54
N GLN A 325 18.22 -17.97 -1.60
CA GLN A 325 17.35 -18.02 -2.78
C GLN A 325 17.38 -16.71 -3.58
N VAL A 326 18.08 -15.67 -3.11
CA VAL A 326 18.05 -14.31 -3.69
C VAL A 326 18.31 -14.29 -5.20
N THR A 327 19.30 -15.05 -5.69
CA THR A 327 19.68 -15.07 -7.12
C THR A 327 18.66 -15.77 -8.02
N ARG A 328 17.81 -16.64 -7.46
CA ARG A 328 16.75 -17.36 -8.19
C ARG A 328 15.50 -16.51 -8.36
N LEU A 329 15.28 -15.55 -7.46
CA LEU A 329 14.05 -14.77 -7.36
C LEU A 329 14.13 -13.49 -8.19
N SER A 330 13.00 -13.04 -8.76
CA SER A 330 12.97 -11.73 -9.43
C SER A 330 13.26 -10.57 -8.47
N VAL A 331 13.61 -9.43 -9.05
CA VAL A 331 13.69 -8.12 -8.40
C VAL A 331 12.46 -7.86 -7.52
N MET A 332 11.25 -8.10 -8.02
CA MET A 332 10.00 -7.84 -7.28
C MET A 332 9.90 -8.68 -6.01
N CYS A 333 10.26 -9.96 -6.08
CA CYS A 333 10.23 -10.84 -4.93
C CYS A 333 11.33 -10.47 -3.92
N ASN A 334 12.55 -10.19 -4.39
CA ASN A 334 13.66 -9.73 -3.57
C ASN A 334 13.36 -8.42 -2.82
N VAL A 335 12.63 -7.49 -3.44
CA VAL A 335 12.14 -6.27 -2.76
C VAL A 335 11.22 -6.62 -1.59
N HIS A 336 10.32 -7.59 -1.76
CA HIS A 336 9.45 -8.04 -0.67
C HIS A 336 10.20 -8.82 0.41
N LEU A 337 11.27 -9.52 0.04
CA LEU A 337 12.18 -10.16 0.99
C LEU A 337 12.88 -9.13 1.86
N ALA A 338 13.42 -8.06 1.26
CA ALA A 338 14.01 -6.95 2.01
C ALA A 338 12.99 -6.28 2.96
N LEU A 339 11.77 -6.08 2.48
CA LEU A 339 10.72 -5.38 3.21
C LEU A 339 10.13 -6.17 4.39
N VAL A 340 10.20 -7.50 4.41
CA VAL A 340 9.40 -8.32 5.36
C VAL A 340 9.72 -7.98 6.82
N GLY A 341 10.99 -7.67 7.12
CA GLY A 341 11.45 -7.33 8.46
C GLY A 341 11.08 -5.92 8.94
N THR A 342 10.61 -5.02 8.06
CA THR A 342 10.42 -3.60 8.44
C THR A 342 9.29 -3.39 9.44
N SER A 343 8.28 -4.27 9.48
CA SER A 343 7.14 -4.16 10.40
C SER A 343 7.47 -4.57 11.83
N SER A 344 8.33 -5.58 11.99
CA SER A 344 8.85 -6.07 13.28
C SER A 344 10.17 -5.41 13.68
N LEU A 345 10.76 -4.61 12.78
CA LEU A 345 12.12 -4.07 12.89
C LEU A 345 13.18 -5.16 13.04
N THR A 346 12.95 -6.34 12.45
CA THR A 346 13.92 -7.43 12.40
C THR A 346 14.85 -7.22 11.21
N VAL A 347 16.15 -7.07 11.48
CA VAL A 347 17.17 -6.89 10.44
C VAL A 347 17.96 -8.17 10.24
N HIS A 348 18.24 -8.52 8.99
CA HIS A 348 19.15 -9.60 8.62
C HIS A 348 20.18 -9.08 7.61
N ASN A 349 21.38 -8.75 8.08
CA ASN A 349 22.39 -8.02 7.29
C ASN A 349 22.84 -8.79 6.05
N ASP A 350 23.08 -10.10 6.14
CA ASP A 350 23.58 -10.87 5.00
C ASP A 350 22.54 -10.98 3.88
N CYS A 351 21.28 -11.25 4.23
CA CYS A 351 20.15 -11.23 3.32
C CYS A 351 20.04 -9.87 2.59
N LEU A 352 20.04 -8.76 3.33
CA LEU A 352 19.98 -7.42 2.74
C LEU A 352 21.21 -7.13 1.86
N THR A 353 22.41 -7.54 2.26
CA THR A 353 23.63 -7.35 1.48
C THR A 353 23.62 -8.15 0.18
N LYS A 354 23.12 -9.39 0.20
CA LYS A 354 22.93 -10.20 -1.03
C LYS A 354 21.90 -9.57 -1.96
N ILE A 355 20.80 -9.05 -1.42
CA ILE A 355 19.80 -8.32 -2.22
C ILE A 355 20.42 -7.06 -2.83
N ALA A 356 21.22 -6.29 -2.09
CA ALA A 356 21.91 -5.12 -2.63
C ALA A 356 22.81 -5.47 -3.82
N HIS A 357 23.64 -6.53 -3.70
CA HIS A 357 24.46 -7.03 -4.81
C HIS A 357 23.61 -7.41 -6.02
N TYR A 358 22.57 -8.23 -5.81
CA TYR A 358 21.67 -8.65 -6.88
C TYR A 358 21.06 -7.45 -7.61
N ILE A 359 20.57 -6.45 -6.88
CA ILE A 359 19.93 -5.27 -7.45
C ILE A 359 20.94 -4.38 -8.19
N MET A 360 22.20 -4.31 -7.75
CA MET A 360 23.23 -3.56 -8.48
C MET A 360 23.48 -4.13 -9.88
N ASP A 361 23.42 -5.45 -10.04
CA ASP A 361 23.55 -6.11 -11.35
C ASP A 361 22.28 -5.95 -12.22
N HIS A 362 21.12 -5.76 -11.58
CA HIS A 362 19.81 -5.66 -12.23
C HIS A 362 19.21 -4.24 -12.13
N MET A 363 20.05 -3.22 -11.97
CA MET A 363 19.60 -1.87 -11.64
C MET A 363 18.70 -1.28 -12.73
N HIS A 364 19.07 -1.47 -14.00
CA HIS A 364 18.38 -0.95 -15.18
C HIS A 364 16.95 -1.51 -15.36
N GLU A 365 16.71 -2.76 -14.98
CA GLU A 365 15.39 -3.41 -15.03
C GLU A 365 14.56 -3.19 -13.76
N THR A 366 15.19 -2.72 -12.68
CA THR A 366 14.51 -2.45 -11.42
C THR A 366 13.63 -1.21 -11.57
N ARG A 367 12.33 -1.37 -11.31
CA ARG A 367 11.35 -0.28 -11.42
C ARG A 367 11.61 0.77 -10.34
N LEU A 368 11.29 2.03 -10.61
CA LEU A 368 11.38 3.14 -9.66
C LEU A 368 10.64 2.85 -8.34
N LYS A 369 9.48 2.20 -8.41
CA LYS A 369 8.72 1.78 -7.21
C LYS A 369 9.45 0.75 -6.37
N ASP A 370 10.25 -0.11 -6.99
CA ASP A 370 11.04 -1.12 -6.30
C ASP A 370 12.28 -0.48 -5.65
N LEU A 371 12.95 0.43 -6.37
CA LEU A 371 14.04 1.27 -5.81
C LEU A 371 13.56 2.08 -4.60
N GLU A 372 12.42 2.78 -4.70
CA GLU A 372 11.80 3.50 -3.59
C GLU A 372 11.68 2.62 -2.34
N ARG A 373 11.22 1.37 -2.51
CA ARG A 373 10.99 0.44 -1.40
C ARG A 373 12.28 -0.12 -0.81
N LEU A 374 13.30 -0.31 -1.63
CA LEU A 374 14.62 -0.70 -1.16
C LEU A 374 15.27 0.43 -0.37
N ILE A 375 15.31 1.67 -0.89
CA ILE A 375 15.83 2.83 -0.15
C ILE A 375 15.07 3.02 1.17
N PHE A 376 13.74 2.88 1.17
CA PHE A 376 12.94 2.89 2.40
C PHE A 376 13.39 1.81 3.40
N THR A 377 13.70 0.60 2.93
CA THR A 377 14.08 -0.53 3.77
C THR A 377 15.43 -0.29 4.44
N TYR A 378 16.47 -0.01 3.65
CA TYR A 378 17.80 0.31 4.17
C TYR A 378 17.77 1.55 5.05
N GLY A 379 17.01 2.57 4.64
CA GLY A 379 16.75 3.77 5.42
C GLY A 379 16.11 3.46 6.77
N THR A 380 15.06 2.64 6.82
CA THR A 380 14.40 2.25 8.07
C THR A 380 15.35 1.57 9.04
N PHE A 381 16.20 0.66 8.53
CA PHE A 381 17.21 -0.02 9.34
C PHE A 381 18.47 0.82 9.58
N ASN A 382 18.54 2.07 9.09
CA ASN A 382 19.74 2.91 9.15
C ASN A 382 21.01 2.13 8.72
N LEU A 383 20.88 1.34 7.66
CA LEU A 383 21.86 0.37 7.22
C LEU A 383 22.46 0.78 5.88
N ILE A 384 23.79 0.71 5.78
CA ILE A 384 24.52 0.78 4.52
C ILE A 384 25.01 -0.64 4.19
N PRO A 385 24.53 -1.26 3.10
CA PRO A 385 24.92 -2.63 2.78
C PRO A 385 26.40 -2.72 2.40
N ALA A 386 27.09 -3.74 2.91
CA ALA A 386 28.51 -3.99 2.65
C ALA A 386 28.71 -4.55 1.24
N THR A 387 28.70 -3.65 0.26
CA THR A 387 28.82 -3.92 -1.17
C THR A 387 30.12 -3.34 -1.72
N LYS A 388 30.61 -3.83 -2.85
CA LYS A 388 31.86 -3.35 -3.46
C LYS A 388 31.78 -1.85 -3.80
N ASP A 389 30.71 -1.44 -4.47
CA ASP A 389 30.40 -0.03 -4.71
C ASP A 389 29.26 0.39 -3.78
N ASN A 390 29.20 1.69 -3.45
CA ASN A 390 28.11 2.18 -2.61
C ASN A 390 26.74 2.03 -3.31
N PHE A 391 25.89 1.18 -2.75
CA PHE A 391 24.53 0.94 -3.25
C PHE A 391 23.72 2.22 -3.48
N PHE A 392 23.74 3.17 -2.53
CA PHE A 392 22.97 4.42 -2.65
C PHE A 392 23.51 5.31 -3.77
N SER A 393 24.83 5.40 -3.94
CA SER A 393 25.44 6.13 -5.05
C SER A 393 25.01 5.55 -6.40
N LYS A 394 24.97 4.22 -6.55
CA LYS A 394 24.49 3.56 -7.77
C LYS A 394 23.03 3.86 -8.06
N VAL A 395 22.16 3.87 -7.04
CA VAL A 395 20.75 4.26 -7.23
C VAL A 395 20.63 5.73 -7.62
N ILE A 396 21.43 6.63 -7.04
CA ILE A 396 21.46 8.04 -7.42
C ILE A 396 21.89 8.22 -8.87
N GLU A 397 22.96 7.55 -9.30
CA GLU A 397 23.43 7.54 -10.69
C GLU A 397 22.34 7.04 -11.64
N GLU A 398 21.66 5.96 -11.27
CA GLU A 398 20.55 5.40 -12.05
C GLU A 398 19.40 6.40 -12.20
N LEU A 399 19.01 7.09 -11.12
CA LEU A 399 17.89 8.06 -11.16
C LEU A 399 18.21 9.32 -11.99
N LYS A 400 19.49 9.61 -12.23
CA LYS A 400 19.93 10.72 -13.10
C LYS A 400 19.89 10.39 -14.58
N LYS A 401 19.81 9.10 -14.94
CA LYS A 401 19.79 8.66 -16.34
C LYS A 401 18.57 9.21 -17.09
N PRO A 402 18.74 9.81 -18.29
CA PRO A 402 17.63 10.33 -19.10
C PRO A 402 16.56 9.28 -19.40
N GLU A 403 16.96 8.01 -19.52
CA GLU A 403 16.10 6.86 -19.78
C GLU A 403 15.04 6.67 -18.68
N ARG A 404 15.29 7.18 -17.46
CA ARG A 404 14.33 7.11 -16.34
C ARG A 404 13.26 8.20 -16.39
N PHE A 405 13.37 9.22 -17.24
CA PHE A 405 12.46 10.36 -17.22
C PHE A 405 10.99 9.98 -17.51
N PRO A 406 10.66 9.11 -18.47
CA PRO A 406 9.27 8.68 -18.70
C PRO A 406 8.67 7.99 -17.47
N GLU A 407 9.43 7.09 -16.84
CA GLU A 407 8.99 6.37 -15.64
C GLU A 407 8.81 7.33 -14.46
N ILE A 408 9.75 8.26 -14.26
CA ILE A 408 9.68 9.30 -13.22
C ILE A 408 8.44 10.17 -13.43
N SER A 409 8.14 10.59 -14.66
CA SER A 409 6.93 11.37 -14.96
C SER A 409 5.65 10.60 -14.67
N GLN A 410 5.62 9.29 -14.97
CA GLN A 410 4.46 8.44 -14.68
C GLN A 410 4.32 8.13 -13.18
N HIS A 411 5.42 8.11 -12.44
CA HIS A 411 5.50 7.68 -11.04
C HIS A 411 6.17 8.72 -10.14
N GLY A 412 5.88 10.01 -10.36
CA GLY A 412 6.57 11.11 -9.69
C GLY A 412 6.51 11.09 -8.17
N LYS A 413 5.41 10.59 -7.58
CA LYS A 413 5.30 10.43 -6.11
C LYS A 413 6.31 9.41 -5.58
N SER A 414 6.52 8.31 -6.31
CA SER A 414 7.52 7.31 -5.96
C SER A 414 8.93 7.87 -6.05
N TYR A 415 9.19 8.71 -7.05
CA TYR A 415 10.45 9.45 -7.15
C TYR A 415 10.69 10.37 -5.94
N SER A 416 9.74 11.23 -5.60
CA SER A 416 9.86 12.12 -4.42
C SER A 416 10.08 11.34 -3.12
N CYS A 417 9.32 10.25 -2.91
CA CYS A 417 9.48 9.37 -1.76
C CYS A 417 10.88 8.75 -1.73
N CYS A 418 11.35 8.20 -2.85
CA CYS A 418 12.68 7.60 -2.97
C CYS A 418 13.77 8.59 -2.55
N ILE A 419 13.70 9.83 -3.06
CA ILE A 419 14.66 10.88 -2.69
C ILE A 419 14.60 11.19 -1.20
N SER A 420 13.38 11.35 -0.65
CA SER A 420 13.22 11.64 0.77
C SER A 420 13.79 10.54 1.67
N PHE A 421 13.78 9.29 1.21
CA PHE A 421 14.31 8.16 1.96
C PHE A 421 15.84 8.07 1.97
N PHE A 422 16.56 8.70 1.03
CA PHE A 422 18.02 8.87 1.17
C PHE A 422 18.39 9.68 2.42
N GLY A 423 17.54 10.63 2.81
CA GLY A 423 17.69 11.38 4.05
C GLY A 423 17.71 10.49 5.30
N LEU A 424 17.09 9.30 5.25
CA LEU A 424 17.11 8.33 6.36
C LEU A 424 18.50 7.79 6.66
N VAL A 425 19.38 7.73 5.66
CA VAL A 425 20.80 7.36 5.81
C VAL A 425 21.74 8.56 5.74
N GLY A 426 21.22 9.79 5.71
CA GLY A 426 22.01 11.02 5.71
C GLY A 426 22.60 11.38 4.36
N ILE A 427 21.97 10.97 3.25
CA ILE A 427 22.40 11.27 1.88
C ILE A 427 21.43 12.29 1.27
N TYR A 428 21.97 13.37 0.70
CA TYR A 428 21.19 14.52 0.20
C TYR A 428 21.59 14.90 -1.24
N PRO A 429 21.08 14.20 -2.27
CA PRO A 429 21.42 14.48 -3.66
C PRO A 429 20.74 15.77 -4.15
N VAL A 430 21.45 16.89 -4.05
CA VAL A 430 20.95 18.27 -4.25
C VAL A 430 20.17 18.43 -5.56
N ASP A 431 20.67 17.90 -6.67
CA ASP A 431 20.06 18.02 -7.99
C ASP A 431 18.72 17.25 -8.07
N LEU A 432 18.67 16.04 -7.51
CA LEU A 432 17.44 15.24 -7.45
C LEU A 432 16.40 15.88 -6.54
N ILE A 433 16.83 16.41 -5.38
CA ILE A 433 15.97 17.16 -4.44
C ILE A 433 15.40 18.40 -5.14
N SER A 434 16.27 19.18 -5.81
CA SER A 434 15.87 20.38 -6.55
C SER A 434 14.84 20.06 -7.65
N LYS A 435 15.00 18.95 -8.38
CA LYS A 435 14.03 18.49 -9.36
C LYS A 435 12.67 18.15 -8.72
N ALA A 436 12.67 17.40 -7.62
CA ALA A 436 11.45 17.01 -6.90
C ALA A 436 10.70 18.22 -6.30
N LEU A 437 11.43 19.29 -5.95
CA LEU A 437 10.88 20.54 -5.43
C LEU A 437 10.58 21.59 -6.50
N SER A 438 10.83 21.29 -7.79
CA SER A 438 10.56 22.24 -8.87
C SER A 438 9.04 22.46 -9.06
N PRO A 439 8.59 23.70 -9.34
CA PRO A 439 7.17 23.98 -9.55
C PRO A 439 6.53 23.09 -10.62
N GLU A 440 7.23 22.87 -11.74
CA GLU A 440 6.78 22.02 -12.85
C GLU A 440 6.57 20.58 -12.40
N PHE A 441 7.55 19.98 -11.72
CA PHE A 441 7.46 18.60 -11.26
C PHE A 441 6.33 18.41 -10.24
N ILE A 442 6.19 19.36 -9.31
CA ILE A 442 5.15 19.33 -8.28
C ILE A 442 3.77 19.41 -8.94
N GLU A 443 3.56 20.32 -9.89
CA GLU A 443 2.29 20.46 -10.59
C GLU A 443 1.94 19.20 -11.38
N ASN A 444 2.90 18.62 -12.11
CA ASN A 444 2.69 17.39 -12.88
C ASN A 444 2.39 16.18 -11.99
N THR A 445 3.03 16.09 -10.82
CA THR A 445 2.95 14.91 -9.94
C THR A 445 1.80 14.96 -8.94
N TYR A 446 1.56 16.13 -8.36
CA TYR A 446 0.59 16.31 -7.27
C TYR A 446 -0.61 17.17 -7.70
N GLY A 447 -0.51 17.93 -8.79
CA GLY A 447 -1.52 18.88 -9.23
C GLY A 447 -1.35 20.27 -8.61
N LYS A 448 -2.20 21.22 -9.03
CA LYS A 448 -2.14 22.63 -8.64
C LYS A 448 -2.45 22.91 -7.16
N HIS A 449 -3.18 22.01 -6.50
CA HIS A 449 -3.67 22.23 -5.14
C HIS A 449 -2.71 21.69 -4.09
N MET A 450 -2.08 22.55 -3.29
CA MET A 450 -1.14 22.17 -2.21
C MET A 450 -1.66 21.11 -1.22
N PHE A 451 -2.98 20.96 -1.07
CA PHE A 451 -3.57 19.90 -0.23
C PHE A 451 -3.25 18.48 -0.72
N SER A 452 -2.94 18.28 -2.00
CA SER A 452 -2.56 16.97 -2.54
C SER A 452 -1.09 16.61 -2.29
N TYR A 453 -0.27 17.58 -1.87
CA TYR A 453 1.16 17.39 -1.65
C TYR A 453 1.38 16.40 -0.51
N GLY A 454 2.39 15.56 -0.69
CA GLY A 454 2.81 14.55 0.28
C GLY A 454 3.77 15.09 1.33
N LYS A 455 3.97 14.31 2.40
CA LYS A 455 4.88 14.63 3.50
C LYS A 455 6.34 14.67 3.03
N GLU A 456 6.68 13.82 2.08
CA GLU A 456 8.00 13.72 1.47
C GLU A 456 8.51 15.06 0.94
N LEU A 457 7.65 15.91 0.37
CA LEU A 457 8.06 17.24 -0.11
C LEU A 457 8.45 18.17 1.04
N LEU A 458 7.73 18.11 2.17
CA LEU A 458 8.08 18.88 3.37
C LEU A 458 9.40 18.37 3.97
N SER A 459 9.61 17.05 4.00
CA SER A 459 10.89 16.47 4.43
C SER A 459 12.04 16.91 3.54
N LEU A 460 11.88 16.87 2.22
CA LEU A 460 12.89 17.34 1.27
C LEU A 460 13.22 18.83 1.44
N HIS A 461 12.19 19.68 1.61
CA HIS A 461 12.37 21.10 1.86
C HIS A 461 13.19 21.35 3.15
N ASN A 462 12.78 20.75 4.26
CA ASN A 462 13.42 20.96 5.55
C ASN A 462 14.84 20.39 5.57
N SER A 463 15.07 19.20 5.01
CA SER A 463 16.43 18.65 4.91
C SER A 463 17.33 19.53 4.04
N ALA A 464 16.80 20.12 2.96
CA ALA A 464 17.56 21.05 2.12
C ALA A 464 17.86 22.38 2.83
N GLU A 465 16.95 22.87 3.67
CA GLU A 465 17.19 24.05 4.53
C GLU A 465 18.24 23.77 5.61
N ILE A 466 18.35 22.54 6.10
CA ILE A 466 19.34 22.18 7.12
C ILE A 466 20.71 21.91 6.51
N PHE A 467 20.78 21.05 5.49
CA PHE A 467 22.05 20.49 4.99
C PHE A 467 22.51 21.02 3.63
N CYS A 468 21.68 21.76 2.90
CA CYS A 468 21.97 22.19 1.52
C CYS A 468 21.82 23.71 1.33
N ARG A 469 22.17 24.51 2.36
CA ARG A 469 21.96 25.97 2.38
C ARG A 469 22.71 26.72 1.30
N GLU A 470 23.90 26.27 0.96
CA GLU A 470 24.81 26.95 0.03
C GLU A 470 24.48 26.64 -1.44
N SER A 471 23.59 25.68 -1.70
CA SER A 471 23.23 25.27 -3.06
C SER A 471 22.05 26.07 -3.60
N ALA A 472 22.17 26.57 -4.83
CA ALA A 472 21.04 27.12 -5.58
C ALA A 472 20.08 25.98 -5.98
N MET A 473 18.95 25.84 -5.29
CA MET A 473 17.99 24.78 -5.55
C MET A 473 16.55 25.22 -5.27
N ASN A 474 15.60 24.54 -5.91
CA ASN A 474 14.18 24.81 -5.72
C ASN A 474 13.75 24.57 -4.27
N ARG A 475 12.74 25.34 -3.82
CA ARG A 475 12.13 25.26 -2.50
C ARG A 475 10.61 25.35 -2.63
N LEU A 476 9.90 24.73 -1.70
CA LEU A 476 8.49 25.00 -1.49
C LEU A 476 8.28 26.47 -1.10
N SER A 477 7.16 27.05 -1.56
CA SER A 477 6.71 28.35 -1.07
C SER A 477 6.37 28.29 0.43
N GLU A 478 6.53 29.40 1.14
CA GLU A 478 6.16 29.56 2.56
C GLU A 478 4.73 29.07 2.86
N LYS A 479 3.77 29.40 1.98
CA LYS A 479 2.38 28.96 2.12
C LYS A 479 2.24 27.44 2.08
N ALA A 480 3.00 26.78 1.21
CA ALA A 480 3.01 25.32 1.11
C ALA A 480 3.65 24.70 2.36
N VAL A 481 4.77 25.25 2.84
CA VAL A 481 5.43 24.80 4.08
C VAL A 481 4.47 24.88 5.26
N LEU A 482 3.85 26.04 5.50
CA LEU A 482 2.89 26.24 6.59
C LEU A 482 1.71 25.26 6.53
N LEU A 483 1.16 25.05 5.33
CA LEU A 483 0.04 24.13 5.13
C LEU A 483 0.44 22.67 5.40
N LEU A 484 1.59 22.23 4.88
CA LEU A 484 2.05 20.85 5.06
C LEU A 484 2.47 20.59 6.50
N SER A 485 3.11 21.56 7.16
CA SER A 485 3.43 21.48 8.58
C SER A 485 2.17 21.31 9.42
N LYS A 486 1.08 22.06 9.15
CA LYS A 486 -0.21 21.85 9.83
C LYS A 486 -0.86 20.50 9.51
N LYS A 487 -0.68 19.98 8.30
CA LYS A 487 -1.29 18.73 7.82
C LYS A 487 -0.62 17.47 8.39
N TYR A 488 0.70 17.50 8.57
CA TYR A 488 1.50 16.30 8.86
C TYR A 488 2.08 16.23 10.28
N THR A 489 1.80 17.24 11.10
CA THR A 489 2.25 17.33 12.47
C THR A 489 1.10 17.00 13.43
N ASP A 490 1.36 16.18 14.43
CA ASP A 490 0.41 15.89 15.50
C ASP A 490 0.41 17.04 16.53
N TYR A 491 -0.67 17.18 17.30
CA TYR A 491 -0.63 18.07 18.46
C TYR A 491 0.44 17.61 19.46
N VAL A 492 0.94 18.54 20.26
CA VAL A 492 1.76 18.21 21.43
C VAL A 492 0.85 17.85 22.61
N PRO A 493 1.00 16.70 23.27
CA PRO A 493 0.19 16.32 24.45
C PRO A 493 0.20 17.38 25.55
N SER A 494 -0.92 17.57 26.23
CA SER A 494 -1.05 18.50 27.35
C SER A 494 -2.10 17.98 28.33
N GLU A 495 -1.82 18.01 29.64
CA GLU A 495 -2.77 17.58 30.67
C GLU A 495 -4.13 18.32 30.61
N ASN A 496 -4.17 19.49 29.98
CA ASN A 496 -5.39 20.28 29.79
C ASN A 496 -6.36 19.70 28.76
N TYR A 497 -5.93 18.75 27.90
CA TYR A 497 -6.82 18.16 26.90
C TYR A 497 -7.62 16.98 27.47
N LYS A 498 -8.94 17.01 27.27
CA LYS A 498 -9.85 15.91 27.62
C LYS A 498 -9.86 14.85 26.51
N LYS A 499 -8.88 13.94 26.51
CA LYS A 499 -8.84 12.78 25.59
C LYS A 499 -8.09 11.59 26.16
N GLN A 500 -8.22 10.44 25.49
CA GLN A 500 -7.42 9.26 25.75
C GLN A 500 -6.04 9.39 25.09
N TYR A 501 -4.99 9.33 25.91
CA TYR A 501 -3.61 9.34 25.43
C TYR A 501 -3.13 7.96 25.01
N ASN A 502 -2.41 7.92 23.89
CA ASN A 502 -1.64 6.73 23.51
C ASN A 502 -0.37 6.60 24.38
N ILE A 503 0.28 5.45 24.28
CA ILE A 503 1.42 5.07 25.12
C ILE A 503 2.56 6.10 25.07
N SER A 504 2.90 6.60 23.88
CA SER A 504 3.99 7.56 23.73
C SER A 504 3.65 8.95 24.24
N GLU A 505 2.38 9.35 24.16
CA GLU A 505 1.92 10.63 24.70
C GLU A 505 1.92 10.63 26.22
N LYS A 506 1.52 9.51 26.83
CA LYS A 506 1.64 9.31 28.28
C LYS A 506 3.09 9.41 28.74
N MET A 507 4.01 8.77 28.00
CA MET A 507 5.45 8.87 28.26
C MET A 507 5.95 10.32 28.17
N MET A 508 5.50 11.08 27.16
CA MET A 508 5.89 12.48 27.01
C MET A 508 5.43 13.32 28.20
N LEU A 509 4.16 13.19 28.61
CA LEU A 509 3.62 13.91 29.77
C LEU A 509 4.36 13.54 31.07
N ASP A 510 4.64 12.25 31.26
CA ASP A 510 5.37 11.76 32.43
C ASP A 510 6.80 12.31 32.48
N ILE A 511 7.53 12.30 31.36
CA ILE A 511 8.88 12.89 31.28
C ILE A 511 8.85 14.40 31.54
N MET A 512 7.88 15.11 30.98
CA MET A 512 7.73 16.55 31.24
C MET A 512 7.49 16.84 32.72
N LYS A 513 6.67 16.02 33.38
CA LYS A 513 6.42 16.14 34.82
C LYS A 513 7.71 15.89 35.62
N VAL A 514 8.39 14.77 35.39
CA VAL A 514 9.64 14.44 36.09
C VAL A 514 10.70 15.53 35.91
N LEU A 515 10.93 15.97 34.67
CA LEU A 515 11.88 17.05 34.40
C LEU A 515 11.45 18.39 35.00
N GLY A 516 10.14 18.69 35.01
CA GLY A 516 9.61 19.90 35.63
C GLY A 516 9.86 19.91 37.13
N ASP A 517 9.58 18.79 37.80
CA ASP A 517 9.75 18.64 39.25
C ASP A 517 11.22 18.71 39.67
N CYS A 518 12.16 18.13 38.89
CA CYS A 518 13.59 18.16 39.24
C CYS A 518 14.36 19.42 38.83
N ARG A 519 13.82 20.25 37.91
CA ARG A 519 14.52 21.42 37.34
C ARG A 519 14.01 22.78 37.81
N GLY A 520 13.10 22.82 38.78
CA GLY A 520 12.56 24.07 39.34
C GLY A 520 11.22 24.53 38.76
N GLY A 521 10.49 23.63 38.09
CA GLY A 521 9.08 23.79 37.71
C GLY A 521 8.82 23.86 36.20
N GLN A 522 7.56 24.08 35.85
CA GLN A 522 7.04 24.04 34.47
C GLN A 522 7.58 25.13 33.52
N ASN A 523 8.34 26.10 34.03
CA ASN A 523 8.99 27.12 33.21
C ASN A 523 10.32 26.62 32.58
N TYR A 524 10.86 25.50 33.05
CA TYR A 524 12.16 24.93 32.65
C TYR A 524 12.05 23.79 31.64
N VAL A 525 10.82 23.42 31.27
CA VAL A 525 10.52 22.33 30.33
C VAL A 525 9.36 22.76 29.45
N ILE A 526 9.55 22.70 28.14
CA ILE A 526 8.47 22.90 27.17
C ILE A 526 8.38 21.71 26.23
N ALA A 527 7.25 21.59 25.55
CA ALA A 527 7.07 20.61 24.49
C ALA A 527 6.56 21.30 23.23
N GLU A 528 7.33 21.19 22.14
CA GLU A 528 7.07 21.91 20.90
C GLU A 528 7.62 21.14 19.68
N HIS A 529 7.32 21.64 18.48
CA HIS A 529 7.85 21.11 17.22
C HIS A 529 8.99 21.98 16.72
N ILE A 530 10.23 21.52 16.87
CA ILE A 530 11.41 22.17 16.27
C ILE A 530 11.49 21.85 14.77
N LEU A 531 11.15 20.61 14.40
CA LEU A 531 11.17 20.10 13.05
C LEU A 531 9.78 19.63 12.63
N THR A 532 9.11 20.39 11.77
CA THR A 532 7.70 20.23 11.41
C THR A 532 7.42 19.17 10.35
N HIS A 533 8.47 18.59 9.76
CA HIS A 533 8.36 17.37 8.95
C HIS A 533 8.41 16.09 9.80
N HIS A 534 8.73 16.19 11.09
CA HIS A 534 8.54 15.09 12.03
C HIS A 534 7.15 15.18 12.65
N GLN A 535 6.44 14.05 12.70
CA GLN A 535 5.04 14.06 13.10
C GLN A 535 4.86 14.41 14.59
N ARG A 536 5.82 14.02 15.44
CA ARG A 536 5.73 14.18 16.90
C ARG A 536 6.67 15.27 17.38
N GLY A 537 6.18 16.03 18.34
CA GLY A 537 6.95 17.08 19.01
C GLY A 537 8.01 16.50 19.94
N ASP A 538 8.85 17.39 20.43
CA ASP A 538 9.97 17.08 21.31
C ASP A 538 9.80 17.80 22.64
N ILE A 539 10.51 17.33 23.66
CA ILE A 539 10.65 18.04 24.93
C ILE A 539 11.95 18.84 24.86
N ILE A 540 11.90 20.12 25.23
CA ILE A 540 13.01 21.05 25.12
C ILE A 540 13.34 21.57 26.52
N ILE A 541 14.62 21.53 26.86
CA ILE A 541 15.19 22.09 28.09
C ILE A 541 16.47 22.85 27.73
N CYS A 542 16.93 23.72 28.63
CA CYS A 542 18.16 24.47 28.45
C CYS A 542 18.99 24.46 29.74
N ASN A 543 20.31 24.38 29.59
CA ASN A 543 21.28 24.62 30.68
C ASN A 543 22.19 25.80 30.32
N ASP A 544 22.59 26.59 31.32
CA ASP A 544 23.66 27.56 31.16
C ASP A 544 25.03 26.85 30.93
N HIS A 545 26.07 27.64 30.66
CA HIS A 545 27.44 27.12 30.49
C HIS A 545 28.01 26.41 31.74
N ASN A 546 27.40 26.57 32.91
CA ASN A 546 27.78 25.88 34.14
C ASN A 546 26.95 24.59 34.37
N GLY A 547 26.07 24.23 33.44
CA GLY A 547 25.19 23.06 33.55
C GLY A 547 23.94 23.29 34.41
N LYS A 548 23.63 24.53 34.78
CA LYS A 548 22.44 24.85 35.59
C LYS A 548 21.19 25.03 34.73
N PRO A 549 20.02 24.50 35.15
CA PRO A 549 18.77 24.67 34.41
C PRO A 549 18.39 26.14 34.17
N MET A 550 17.95 26.45 32.94
CA MET A 550 17.48 27.77 32.52
C MET A 550 16.00 27.73 32.11
N PRO A 551 15.21 28.79 32.36
CA PRO A 551 13.82 28.87 31.90
C PRO A 551 13.72 28.89 30.36
N VAL A 552 12.77 28.12 29.79
CA VAL A 552 12.60 27.95 28.33
C VAL A 552 11.24 28.38 27.80
N LYS A 553 10.25 28.64 28.66
CA LYS A 553 8.85 28.89 28.26
C LYS A 553 8.63 30.06 27.29
N GLU A 554 9.49 31.06 27.37
CA GLU A 554 9.39 32.28 26.56
C GLU A 554 10.25 32.23 25.29
N ALA A 555 11.08 31.19 25.14
CA ALA A 555 12.16 31.12 24.15
C ALA A 555 11.69 31.15 22.68
N PHE A 556 10.48 30.63 22.41
CA PHE A 556 9.95 30.46 21.04
C PHE A 556 8.60 31.16 20.80
N LYS A 557 8.18 32.07 21.68
CA LYS A 557 6.84 32.70 21.61
C LYS A 557 6.58 33.51 20.33
N ASN A 558 7.63 34.03 19.69
CA ASN A 558 7.53 34.84 18.48
C ASN A 558 7.67 34.00 17.18
N ASP A 559 7.90 32.70 17.29
CA ASP A 559 8.18 31.86 16.13
C ASP A 559 6.90 31.38 15.46
N THR A 560 6.82 31.61 14.14
CA THR A 560 5.68 31.14 13.34
C THR A 560 5.72 29.62 13.25
N PHE A 561 4.67 28.95 13.76
CA PHE A 561 4.51 27.50 13.60
C PHE A 561 4.65 27.11 12.13
N GLY A 562 5.45 26.08 11.84
CA GLY A 562 5.62 25.57 10.49
C GLY A 562 7.06 25.59 10.01
N TYR A 563 7.88 26.50 10.54
CA TYR A 563 9.29 26.68 10.19
C TYR A 563 10.23 25.94 11.14
N ILE A 564 11.45 25.72 10.67
CA ILE A 564 12.55 25.16 11.47
C ILE A 564 12.96 26.19 12.52
N ARG A 565 13.08 25.74 13.78
CA ARG A 565 13.53 26.57 14.90
C ARG A 565 14.99 26.30 15.20
N LYS A 566 15.75 27.37 15.47
CA LYS A 566 17.15 27.30 15.91
C LYS A 566 17.23 27.59 17.41
N PRO A 567 18.29 27.13 18.10
CA PRO A 567 18.60 27.61 19.45
C PRO A 567 18.60 29.15 19.48
N PRO A 568 17.90 29.78 20.44
CA PRO A 568 17.86 31.24 20.59
C PRO A 568 19.22 31.87 20.92
N ASP A 569 20.11 31.11 21.56
CA ASP A 569 21.42 31.56 22.05
C ASP A 569 22.39 30.37 22.15
N ASP A 570 23.62 30.63 22.61
CA ASP A 570 24.72 29.65 22.69
C ASP A 570 24.69 28.78 23.96
N ASN A 571 23.60 28.80 24.74
CA ASN A 571 23.44 27.89 25.88
C ASN A 571 23.27 26.43 25.42
N ASP A 572 23.33 25.47 26.35
CA ASP A 572 23.14 24.04 26.01
C ASP A 572 21.65 23.73 25.88
N TRP A 573 21.12 23.92 24.66
CA TRP A 573 19.74 23.59 24.30
C TRP A 573 19.59 22.11 24.00
N ILE A 574 18.91 21.40 24.91
CA ILE A 574 18.76 19.95 24.86
C ILE A 574 17.35 19.58 24.40
N VAL A 575 17.25 18.64 23.46
CA VAL A 575 16.00 18.20 22.86
C VAL A 575 15.80 16.71 23.11
N LEU A 576 14.88 16.35 23.99
CA LEU A 576 14.52 14.96 24.25
C LEU A 576 13.49 14.47 23.23
N ILE A 577 13.91 13.51 22.42
CA ILE A 577 13.12 12.84 21.39
C ILE A 577 12.47 11.61 22.03
N ILE A 578 11.13 11.59 22.09
CA ILE A 578 10.38 10.50 22.72
C ILE A 578 10.24 9.32 21.75
N GLY A 579 11.04 8.27 21.98
CA GLY A 579 11.07 7.06 21.17
C GLY A 579 9.96 6.08 21.56
N GLY A 580 8.99 5.85 20.68
CA GLY A 580 7.97 4.80 20.88
C GLY A 580 8.53 3.36 20.80
N LYS A 581 7.65 2.35 20.80
CA LYS A 581 8.04 0.93 20.69
C LYS A 581 8.89 0.60 19.46
N ASN A 582 8.74 1.38 18.39
CA ASN A 582 9.44 1.19 17.11
C ASN A 582 10.59 2.20 16.93
N SER A 583 11.17 2.70 18.03
CA SER A 583 12.27 3.68 17.97
C SER A 583 13.64 3.05 17.78
N LEU A 584 13.79 1.79 18.19
CA LEU A 584 15.02 1.03 18.08
C LEU A 584 14.79 -0.19 17.19
N ILE A 585 15.81 -0.56 16.43
CA ILE A 585 15.84 -1.82 15.67
C ILE A 585 15.76 -2.99 16.66
N GLN A 586 15.01 -4.02 16.31
CA GLN A 586 14.77 -5.15 17.22
C GLN A 586 16.10 -5.82 17.60
N ASN A 587 16.25 -6.12 18.89
CA ASN A 587 17.45 -6.75 19.47
C ASN A 587 18.75 -5.95 19.28
N CYS A 588 18.65 -4.67 18.87
CA CYS A 588 19.76 -3.74 18.78
C CYS A 588 19.45 -2.48 19.58
N ASN A 589 20.47 -1.81 20.12
CA ASN A 589 20.30 -0.48 20.71
C ASN A 589 20.49 0.64 19.67
N VAL A 590 20.18 0.34 18.40
CA VAL A 590 20.38 1.24 17.27
C VAL A 590 19.04 1.90 16.92
N PRO A 591 18.96 3.24 16.84
CA PRO A 591 17.76 3.93 16.39
C PRO A 591 17.39 3.56 14.95
N THR A 592 16.09 3.52 14.65
CA THR A 592 15.65 3.43 13.25
C THR A 592 16.07 4.69 12.48
N GLY A 593 16.14 4.63 11.16
CA GLY A 593 16.55 5.79 10.36
C GLY A 593 15.68 7.02 10.56
N GLN A 594 14.39 6.87 10.88
CA GLN A 594 13.52 8.00 11.18
C GLN A 594 13.98 8.77 12.42
N PHE A 595 14.34 8.05 13.50
CA PHE A 595 14.86 8.67 14.72
C PHE A 595 16.30 9.16 14.53
N GLN A 596 17.13 8.39 13.83
CA GLN A 596 18.50 8.80 13.54
C GLN A 596 18.55 10.08 12.71
N THR A 597 17.64 10.24 11.74
CA THR A 597 17.53 11.47 10.94
C THR A 597 17.16 12.66 11.80
N LYS A 598 16.17 12.51 12.70
CA LYS A 598 15.79 13.58 13.63
C LYS A 598 16.96 14.00 14.52
N ILE A 599 17.74 13.04 15.02
CA ILE A 599 18.95 13.29 15.80
C ILE A 599 19.96 14.10 14.98
N ARG A 600 20.25 13.69 13.73
CA ARG A 600 21.19 14.42 12.85
C ARG A 600 20.71 15.85 12.55
N GLU A 601 19.43 16.02 12.25
CA GLU A 601 18.83 17.32 11.92
C GLU A 601 18.87 18.29 13.11
N LEU A 602 18.51 17.83 14.31
CA LEU A 602 18.59 18.65 15.53
C LEU A 602 20.04 19.03 15.87
N ALA A 603 20.97 18.08 15.76
CA ALA A 603 22.39 18.36 15.97
C ALA A 603 22.93 19.39 14.97
N ALA A 604 22.57 19.28 13.69
CA ALA A 604 22.96 20.24 12.65
C ALA A 604 22.37 21.64 12.86
N LEU A 605 21.31 21.77 13.65
CA LEU A 605 20.74 23.07 14.05
C LEU A 605 21.40 23.66 15.30
N GLY A 606 22.28 22.92 15.97
CA GLY A 606 22.96 23.36 17.20
C GLY A 606 22.31 22.87 18.49
N TYR A 607 21.31 21.99 18.43
CA TYR A 607 20.75 21.37 19.64
C TYR A 607 21.59 20.16 20.09
N THR A 608 21.46 19.81 21.38
CA THR A 608 21.88 18.53 21.95
C THR A 608 20.69 17.56 21.93
N PRO A 609 20.49 16.75 20.87
CA PRO A 609 19.38 15.79 20.81
C PRO A 609 19.61 14.64 21.80
N ILE A 610 18.57 14.11 22.45
CA ILE A 610 18.64 12.93 23.32
C ILE A 610 17.46 12.01 22.99
N LEU A 611 17.72 10.79 22.53
CA LEU A 611 16.65 9.80 22.34
C LEU A 611 16.31 9.17 23.68
N VAL A 612 15.03 9.16 24.05
CA VAL A 612 14.51 8.45 25.22
C VAL A 612 13.72 7.24 24.74
N PRO A 613 14.28 6.01 24.75
CA PRO A 613 13.60 4.84 24.23
C PRO A 613 12.51 4.34 25.18
N TRP A 614 11.34 4.01 24.63
CA TRP A 614 10.23 3.40 25.37
C TRP A 614 10.67 2.17 26.16
N LYS A 615 11.43 1.26 25.53
CA LYS A 615 11.83 -0.03 26.14
C LYS A 615 12.57 0.15 27.47
N THR A 616 13.40 1.18 27.57
CA THR A 616 14.19 1.48 28.77
C THR A 616 13.34 2.25 29.78
N TYR A 617 12.69 3.33 29.34
CA TYR A 617 11.94 4.20 30.24
C TYR A 617 10.71 3.52 30.86
N SER A 618 10.05 2.63 30.11
CA SER A 618 8.85 1.93 30.60
C SER A 618 9.13 0.85 31.66
N GLN A 619 10.40 0.55 31.93
CA GLN A 619 10.81 -0.40 32.96
C GLN A 619 11.11 0.27 34.31
N LEU A 620 11.04 1.60 34.38
CA LEU A 620 11.30 2.38 35.59
C LEU A 620 9.99 2.56 36.36
N ASP A 621 9.98 2.17 37.63
CA ASP A 621 8.74 1.99 38.39
C ASP A 621 8.35 3.23 39.20
N ASN A 622 9.33 3.97 39.72
CA ASN A 622 9.14 5.13 40.60
C ASN A 622 9.73 6.41 40.02
N PHE A 623 9.49 7.53 40.72
CA PHE A 623 9.92 8.86 40.28
C PHE A 623 11.45 8.99 40.32
N GLU A 624 12.09 8.52 41.38
CA GLU A 624 13.52 8.64 41.63
C GLU A 624 14.35 7.90 40.57
N GLU A 625 13.92 6.70 40.15
CA GLU A 625 14.52 5.96 39.05
C GLU A 625 14.43 6.71 37.71
N LYS A 626 13.25 7.28 37.42
CA LYS A 626 13.02 8.05 36.20
C LYS A 626 13.84 9.34 36.18
N GLU A 627 13.87 10.06 37.30
CA GLU A 627 14.68 11.25 37.47
C GLU A 627 16.16 10.95 37.27
N SER A 628 16.69 9.97 37.99
CA SER A 628 18.10 9.54 37.90
C SER A 628 18.47 9.14 36.47
N TYR A 629 17.60 8.37 35.80
CA TYR A 629 17.79 7.99 34.41
C TYR A 629 17.85 9.22 33.47
N LEU A 630 16.88 10.13 33.56
CA LEU A 630 16.83 11.31 32.70
C LEU A 630 18.01 12.27 32.95
N CYS A 631 18.35 12.52 34.21
CA CYS A 631 19.52 13.34 34.58
C CYS A 631 20.81 12.72 34.06
N SER A 632 20.99 11.41 34.22
CA SER A 632 22.17 10.71 33.69
C SER A 632 22.28 10.81 32.17
N LEU A 633 21.16 10.75 31.43
CA LEU A 633 21.16 10.92 29.97
C LEU A 633 21.59 12.33 29.57
N ILE A 634 21.08 13.34 30.27
CA ILE A 634 21.40 14.75 30.03
C ILE A 634 22.90 14.99 30.29
N GLU A 635 23.41 14.61 31.46
CA GLU A 635 24.81 14.83 31.85
C GLU A 635 25.80 14.10 30.92
N ASN A 636 25.54 12.84 30.59
CA ASN A 636 26.42 12.05 29.74
C ASN A 636 26.52 12.61 28.31
N ARG A 637 25.44 13.24 27.81
CA ARG A 637 25.41 13.81 26.47
C ARG A 637 26.14 15.16 26.43
N SER A 638 25.95 16.01 27.44
CA SER A 638 26.68 17.28 27.56
C SER A 638 28.20 17.03 27.63
N ARG A 639 28.68 15.98 28.34
CA ARG A 639 30.12 15.62 28.37
C ARG A 639 30.70 15.14 27.03
N LYS A 640 29.92 14.41 26.22
CA LYS A 640 30.38 13.95 24.89
C LYS A 640 30.50 15.10 23.90
N ASN A 641 29.64 16.11 23.98
CA ASN A 641 29.73 17.28 23.09
C ASN A 641 30.98 18.14 23.37
N HIS A 642 31.42 18.24 24.62
CA HIS A 642 32.65 18.96 25.00
C HIS A 642 33.96 18.23 24.62
N SER A 643 33.90 16.94 24.29
CA SER A 643 35.08 16.14 23.90
C SER A 643 35.15 15.85 22.40
N CYS A 644 34.08 16.09 21.63
CA CYS A 644 33.98 15.74 20.21
C CYS A 644 34.15 16.95 19.27
N THR A 645 34.36 18.15 19.82
CA THR A 645 34.63 19.38 19.03
C THR A 645 35.91 19.32 18.19
N ASP A 646 36.76 18.29 18.34
CA ASP A 646 38.05 18.19 17.65
C ASP A 646 38.16 17.14 16.52
N THR A 647 37.11 16.39 16.11
CA THR A 647 37.40 15.25 15.18
C THR A 647 36.39 14.79 14.12
N VAL A 648 35.16 15.31 13.99
CA VAL A 648 34.13 14.58 13.18
C VAL A 648 33.66 15.26 11.88
N PHE A 649 34.21 16.41 11.46
CA PHE A 649 33.75 17.06 10.22
C PHE A 649 34.49 16.69 8.91
N ASN A 650 35.54 15.85 8.93
CA ASN A 650 36.42 15.67 7.77
C ASN A 650 36.36 14.32 7.01
N SER A 651 35.54 13.33 7.40
CA SER A 651 35.65 11.99 6.79
C SER A 651 34.60 11.59 5.74
N LEU A 652 33.75 12.52 5.27
CA LEU A 652 32.73 12.22 4.23
C LEU A 652 32.76 13.15 3.01
N HIS A 653 33.69 14.11 2.95
CA HIS A 653 33.86 15.02 1.81
C HIS A 653 35.09 14.72 0.94
N SER A 654 35.87 13.68 1.23
CA SER A 654 37.13 13.38 0.53
C SER A 654 37.04 12.27 -0.54
N HIS A 655 35.87 12.03 -1.14
CA HIS A 655 35.75 11.25 -2.38
C HIS A 655 34.67 11.84 -3.30
N ASN A 656 34.90 13.09 -3.73
CA ASN A 656 34.36 13.64 -4.96
C ASN A 656 35.44 14.56 -5.54
N SER A 657 36.33 13.95 -6.32
CA SER A 657 37.20 14.58 -7.31
C SER A 657 37.16 13.72 -8.55
#